data_AF-A0A0F9RHM9-F1
#
_entry.id   AF-A0A0F9RHM9-F1
#
_cell.length_a   1.000
_cell.length_b   1.000
_cell.length_c   1.000
_cell.angle_alpha   90.00
_cell.angle_beta   90.00
_cell.angle_gamma   90.00
#
_symmetry.space_group_name_H-M   'P 1'
#
loop_
_entity.id
_entity.type
_entity.pdbx_description
1 polymer ?
#
loop_
_entity_poly.entity_id
_entity_poly.type
_entity_poly.pdbx_seq_one_letter_code
_entity_poly.pdbx_strand_id
1 'polypeptide(L)'
;MYNPLESACLLFWTIESCFTNFRRIFLRCESFEAIVQDNLGKIGITVTDAGMTWDEFFDRYYETGGRTRDDLELYFLGWGPDYNDPSNFINPLFTNRSIAFNGAQYNGYLAAIEDGRDPFALNDNIQLLMEAAIVETDPVQREKYYDRIQELLVTRDFPWAWGFVRRNYDAYNSKFTGFQSNPMDKVWFYSVDKDTDGDGLLDYEEVSIGTNPLFWDTDGDGISDGEEVLLYGTNPLEPVDTYTPSGPNIEIIDENTGTSIEFENIEIPGVTTIEESEIEPEIPSGFMIAGLPGTYMSITTTASYSGSMIIGIPYDGSMLSVEEENALVLWHWNSTTNQWDDSTLFVDTGNNIIYGEVESLSIFTIILDNAPPSIIVETPSEGQALQDGITFKITVTDSSEIDWVTISIREFGGDQVFVGEATRINDEEWQLIFYTTVLPDGYYQIIVGASDIIGNTASAPPLNVSIRNFPLTIDSFTGQLGSIKIGDPIQVNGTFTNPDSLRAHVATFDWGDGEISQINIGDGVRTVTTDHAYNITGVYSITLTVSNNEGESDSKVFEYVVVYDPEGGFITGGGWIESPVGAYTADPDLSGKANFGFVAKYKKGATVPTGNTAFQFHAGDLNFHSDTYEWLIIAGALGMIKGSGTINGEGSYKFMLTAVDGELNGGGGVDKFRIKIWVEDEETGEERIIYDNMLGAEDDAGLGGTTVIGGGSIKIHKKPK
;
A
#
# COMPACT_ATOMS: atom_id res chain seq x y z
N MET A 1 5.47 65.82 35.70
CA MET A 1 5.69 66.95 36.63
C MET A 1 4.66 68.02 36.29
N TYR A 2 3.92 68.50 37.29
CA TYR A 2 2.95 69.58 37.17
C TYR A 2 3.65 70.87 36.67
N ASN A 3 3.17 71.44 35.56
CA ASN A 3 3.40 72.84 35.21
C ASN A 3 2.02 73.45 34.89
N PRO A 4 1.57 74.50 35.59
CA PRO A 4 0.25 75.09 35.35
C PRO A 4 0.31 75.93 34.07
N LEU A 5 -0.52 75.61 33.10
CA LEU A 5 -0.74 76.43 31.90
C LEU A 5 -1.53 77.69 32.32
N GLU A 6 -0.85 78.81 32.46
CA GLU A 6 -1.48 80.13 32.48
C GLU A 6 -1.60 80.63 31.04
N SER A 7 -2.85 80.73 30.56
CA SER A 7 -3.31 81.37 29.30
C SER A 7 -3.10 80.52 28.03
N ALA A 8 -4.16 80.40 27.21
CA ALA A 8 -4.08 79.83 25.86
C ALA A 8 -4.69 80.81 24.84
N CYS A 9 -3.98 81.15 23.77
CA CYS A 9 -4.49 82.00 22.70
C CYS A 9 -5.19 81.20 21.57
N LEU A 10 -6.37 81.64 21.09
CA LEU A 10 -7.14 81.00 20.00
C LEU A 10 -7.10 81.79 18.69
N LEU A 11 -7.21 81.07 17.57
CA LEU A 11 -7.16 81.60 16.19
C LEU A 11 -8.33 81.10 15.33
N PHE A 12 -8.93 81.98 14.51
CA PHE A 12 -9.99 81.69 13.55
C PHE A 12 -9.65 82.21 12.15
N TRP A 13 -9.57 81.36 11.11
CA TRP A 13 -9.81 81.78 9.71
C TRP A 13 -10.10 80.59 8.78
N THR A 14 -11.01 80.79 7.81
CA THR A 14 -11.31 79.88 6.69
C THR A 14 -10.91 80.54 5.36
N ILE A 15 -10.36 79.73 4.44
CA ILE A 15 -9.82 80.11 3.13
C ILE A 15 -10.77 81.01 2.32
N GLU A 16 -10.41 82.28 2.16
CA GLU A 16 -10.82 83.11 1.01
C GLU A 16 -9.72 83.04 -0.05
N SER A 17 -9.98 82.37 -1.17
CA SER A 17 -9.19 82.60 -2.40
C SER A 17 -10.09 82.52 -3.64
N CYS A 18 -10.38 83.73 -4.15
CA CYS A 18 -10.65 84.10 -5.54
C CYS A 18 -11.09 83.02 -6.55
N PHE A 19 -12.40 82.92 -6.82
CA PHE A 19 -12.94 82.90 -8.18
C PHE A 19 -14.31 83.60 -8.21
N THR A 20 -14.58 84.25 -9.34
CA THR A 20 -15.62 85.24 -9.64
C THR A 20 -17.08 84.80 -9.42
N ASN A 21 -17.92 85.76 -9.01
CA ASN A 21 -19.40 85.81 -9.10
C ASN A 21 -20.30 84.98 -8.15
N PHE A 22 -19.80 84.36 -7.10
CA PHE A 22 -20.67 83.73 -6.09
C PHE A 22 -20.53 84.36 -4.70
N ARG A 23 -21.63 84.92 -4.17
CA ARG A 23 -21.72 85.31 -2.75
C ARG A 23 -21.99 84.06 -1.92
N ARG A 24 -20.94 83.48 -1.32
CA ARG A 24 -21.08 82.42 -0.31
C ARG A 24 -21.47 83.05 1.04
N ILE A 25 -22.46 82.47 1.72
CA ILE A 25 -22.89 82.88 3.08
C ILE A 25 -22.23 81.90 4.06
N PHE A 26 -21.18 82.34 4.76
CA PHE A 26 -20.56 81.58 5.85
C PHE A 26 -21.24 81.91 7.19
N LEU A 27 -21.34 80.94 8.10
CA LEU A 27 -21.51 81.21 9.53
C LEU A 27 -20.27 81.99 10.00
N ARG A 28 -20.46 83.16 10.63
CA ARG A 28 -19.34 84.05 10.99
C ARG A 28 -18.42 83.38 12.02
N CYS A 29 -17.10 83.38 11.76
CA CYS A 29 -16.07 82.92 12.69
C CYS A 29 -16.18 83.56 14.09
N GLU A 30 -16.60 84.83 14.14
CA GLU A 30 -16.87 85.60 15.38
C GLU A 30 -17.84 84.88 16.34
N SER A 31 -18.75 84.05 15.83
CA SER A 31 -19.70 83.31 16.67
C SER A 31 -19.09 82.06 17.32
N PHE A 32 -18.09 81.42 16.69
CA PHE A 32 -17.49 80.20 17.23
C PHE A 32 -16.42 80.53 18.29
N GLU A 33 -15.66 81.61 18.12
CA GLU A 33 -14.73 82.10 19.15
C GLU A 33 -15.41 82.27 20.51
N ALA A 34 -16.54 82.99 20.52
CA ALA A 34 -17.32 83.23 21.73
C ALA A 34 -17.80 81.92 22.38
N ILE A 35 -18.16 80.91 21.57
CA ILE A 35 -18.58 79.59 22.06
C ILE A 35 -17.42 78.85 22.74
N VAL A 36 -16.22 78.92 22.15
CA VAL A 36 -15.04 78.25 22.73
C VAL A 36 -14.58 78.95 24.01
N GLN A 37 -14.52 80.28 24.01
CA GLN A 37 -14.18 81.07 25.20
C GLN A 37 -15.15 80.79 26.37
N ASP A 38 -16.47 80.74 26.11
CA ASP A 38 -17.46 80.43 27.13
C ASP A 38 -17.33 79.00 27.67
N ASN A 39 -17.17 78.00 26.79
CA ASN A 39 -17.13 76.60 27.22
C ASN A 39 -15.83 76.23 27.94
N LEU A 40 -14.67 76.65 27.42
CA LEU A 40 -13.39 76.39 28.08
C LEU A 40 -13.24 77.21 29.38
N GLY A 41 -13.84 78.42 29.42
CA GLY A 41 -13.92 79.22 30.65
C GLY A 41 -14.62 78.52 31.81
N LYS A 42 -15.66 77.70 31.54
CA LYS A 42 -16.39 76.93 32.56
C LYS A 42 -15.52 75.88 33.27
N ILE A 43 -14.46 75.41 32.62
CA ILE A 43 -13.50 74.45 33.19
C ILE A 43 -12.19 75.12 33.65
N GLY A 44 -12.16 76.46 33.71
CA GLY A 44 -11.03 77.23 34.22
C GLY A 44 -9.95 77.57 33.20
N ILE A 45 -10.17 77.31 31.91
CA ILE A 45 -9.23 77.65 30.84
C ILE A 45 -9.62 79.02 30.28
N THR A 46 -8.70 80.00 30.38
CA THR A 46 -8.89 81.33 29.81
C THR A 46 -8.33 81.36 28.39
N VAL A 47 -9.19 81.76 27.46
CA VAL A 47 -8.89 81.81 26.04
C VAL A 47 -8.88 83.26 25.55
N THR A 48 -7.84 83.68 24.82
CA THR A 48 -7.73 85.04 24.25
C THR A 48 -7.43 85.02 22.76
N ASP A 49 -7.95 85.96 21.97
CA ASP A 49 -7.57 86.09 20.55
C ASP A 49 -6.14 86.68 20.43
N ALA A 50 -5.31 86.04 19.61
CA ALA A 50 -3.94 86.48 19.32
C ALA A 50 -3.87 87.66 18.34
N GLY A 51 -4.97 88.01 17.65
CA GLY A 51 -5.03 89.15 16.72
C GLY A 51 -4.15 89.00 15.47
N MET A 52 -3.84 87.77 15.09
CA MET A 52 -2.88 87.38 14.04
C MET A 52 -3.48 87.46 12.63
N THR A 53 -2.70 87.87 11.62
CA THR A 53 -3.15 87.83 10.22
C THR A 53 -3.03 86.42 9.63
N TRP A 54 -3.74 86.16 8.54
CA TRP A 54 -3.70 84.87 7.84
C TRP A 54 -2.30 84.49 7.34
N ASP A 55 -1.57 85.45 6.76
CA ASP A 55 -0.20 85.21 6.31
C ASP A 55 0.72 84.93 7.50
N GLU A 56 0.54 85.63 8.62
CA GLU A 56 1.34 85.42 9.83
C GLU A 56 1.04 84.06 10.50
N PHE A 57 -0.20 83.59 10.39
CA PHE A 57 -0.59 82.23 10.78
C PHE A 57 0.10 81.18 9.91
N PHE A 58 0.06 81.33 8.58
CA PHE A 58 0.71 80.38 7.69
C PHE A 58 2.25 80.42 7.78
N ASP A 59 2.85 81.58 8.06
CA ASP A 59 4.29 81.67 8.32
C ASP A 59 4.68 80.84 9.56
N ARG A 60 3.90 80.90 10.65
CA ARG A 60 4.10 80.05 11.83
C ARG A 60 3.79 78.59 11.54
N TYR A 61 2.64 78.33 10.93
CA TYR A 61 2.18 77.00 10.60
C TYR A 61 3.17 76.29 9.69
N TYR A 62 3.64 76.87 8.60
CA TYR A 62 4.64 76.22 7.73
C TYR A 62 6.10 76.42 8.17
N GLU A 63 6.35 77.05 9.32
CA GLU A 63 7.69 77.38 9.83
C GLU A 63 8.55 78.16 8.82
N THR A 64 7.94 79.15 8.17
CA THR A 64 8.59 80.02 7.19
C THR A 64 8.82 81.42 7.77
N GLY A 65 9.68 82.21 7.14
CA GLY A 65 9.96 83.59 7.57
C GLY A 65 10.64 83.72 8.96
N GLY A 66 11.21 82.63 9.49
CA GLY A 66 11.86 82.60 10.81
C GLY A 66 10.89 82.51 11.99
N ARG A 67 9.62 82.16 11.74
CA ARG A 67 8.61 81.90 12.77
C ARG A 67 8.46 80.39 13.01
N THR A 68 7.99 80.00 14.20
CA THR A 68 7.79 78.59 14.58
C THR A 68 6.32 78.29 14.82
N ARG A 69 5.93 77.04 14.60
CA ARG A 69 4.58 76.53 14.92
C ARG A 69 4.37 76.36 16.42
N ASP A 70 5.45 76.28 17.22
CA ASP A 70 5.38 76.25 18.69
C ASP A 70 4.72 77.50 19.30
N ASP A 71 4.66 78.60 18.52
CA ASP A 71 3.96 79.83 18.91
C ASP A 71 2.43 79.73 18.73
N LEU A 72 1.90 78.60 18.22
CA LEU A 72 0.48 78.33 18.07
C LEU A 72 0.01 77.37 19.16
N GLU A 73 -0.68 77.91 20.17
CA GLU A 73 -1.17 77.11 21.31
C GLU A 73 -2.49 76.41 21.02
N LEU A 74 -3.46 77.12 20.41
CA LEU A 74 -4.75 76.57 20.00
C LEU A 74 -5.25 77.28 18.74
N TYR A 75 -5.57 76.53 17.69
CA TYR A 75 -6.05 77.08 16.42
C TYR A 75 -7.17 76.25 15.82
N PHE A 76 -8.06 76.92 15.10
CA PHE A 76 -9.14 76.26 14.36
C PHE A 76 -8.77 76.17 12.88
N LEU A 77 -8.68 74.95 12.36
CA LEU A 77 -8.38 74.66 10.96
C LEU A 77 -9.49 73.81 10.35
N GLY A 78 -9.80 74.06 9.08
CA GLY A 78 -10.64 73.19 8.26
C GLY A 78 -9.85 72.58 7.12
N TRP A 79 -10.18 71.36 6.74
CA TRP A 79 -9.63 70.67 5.58
C TRP A 79 -10.74 70.32 4.58
N GLY A 80 -10.48 70.52 3.30
CA GLY A 80 -11.34 70.05 2.22
C GLY A 80 -10.50 69.18 1.28
N PRO A 81 -10.95 67.97 0.94
CA PRO A 81 -10.19 67.07 0.08
C PRO A 81 -10.11 67.62 -1.35
N ASP A 82 -8.99 67.35 -2.03
CA ASP A 82 -8.87 67.63 -3.46
C ASP A 82 -9.43 66.50 -4.33
N TYR A 83 -9.46 65.26 -3.81
CA TYR A 83 -10.07 64.08 -4.43
C TYR A 83 -10.68 63.17 -3.35
N ASN A 84 -11.67 62.37 -3.74
CA ASN A 84 -12.53 61.62 -2.83
C ASN A 84 -11.88 60.32 -2.33
N ASP A 85 -10.78 60.46 -1.58
CA ASP A 85 -10.04 59.33 -1.04
C ASP A 85 -9.69 59.59 0.44
N PRO A 86 -9.84 58.60 1.35
CA PRO A 86 -9.53 58.77 2.76
C PRO A 86 -8.10 59.27 3.04
N SER A 87 -7.13 58.90 2.19
CA SER A 87 -5.74 59.38 2.30
C SER A 87 -5.66 60.90 2.22
N ASN A 88 -6.49 61.55 1.41
CA ASN A 88 -6.49 63.00 1.22
C ASN A 88 -7.05 63.72 2.46
N PHE A 89 -7.91 63.06 3.25
CA PHE A 89 -8.43 63.63 4.49
C PHE A 89 -7.48 63.46 5.68
N ILE A 90 -6.75 62.35 5.72
CA ILE A 90 -5.97 61.96 6.91
C ILE A 90 -4.49 62.29 6.73
N ASN A 91 -3.87 61.83 5.64
CA ASN A 91 -2.42 61.87 5.51
C ASN A 91 -1.85 63.30 5.52
N PRO A 92 -2.43 64.30 4.81
CA PRO A 92 -1.96 65.68 4.84
C PRO A 92 -2.05 66.39 6.21
N LEU A 93 -2.77 65.80 7.17
CA LEU A 93 -3.01 66.40 8.48
C LEU A 93 -2.19 65.73 9.58
N PHE A 94 -1.97 64.41 9.50
CA PHE A 94 -1.40 63.63 10.59
C PHE A 94 -0.03 63.02 10.28
N THR A 95 0.51 63.18 9.07
CA THR A 95 1.82 62.60 8.77
C THR A 95 2.94 63.30 9.53
N ASN A 96 3.80 62.54 10.19
CA ASN A 96 5.01 63.08 10.82
C ASN A 96 6.20 63.15 9.85
N ARG A 97 6.03 62.75 8.58
CA ARG A 97 7.10 62.72 7.56
C ARG A 97 7.38 64.08 6.94
N SER A 98 6.43 65.00 7.01
CA SER A 98 6.57 66.34 6.46
C SER A 98 5.91 67.35 7.38
N ILE A 99 6.67 68.37 7.79
CA ILE A 99 6.15 69.50 8.56
C ILE A 99 5.01 70.18 7.79
N ALA A 100 5.14 70.33 6.47
CA ALA A 100 4.13 70.96 5.63
C ALA A 100 2.81 70.16 5.56
N PHE A 101 2.84 68.86 5.86
CA PHE A 101 1.68 67.97 5.84
C PHE A 101 1.38 67.37 7.22
N ASN A 102 1.76 68.07 8.29
CA ASN A 102 1.45 67.68 9.66
C ASN A 102 0.57 68.72 10.34
N GLY A 103 -0.61 68.99 9.79
CA GLY A 103 -1.49 70.02 10.34
C GLY A 103 -1.94 69.82 11.78
N ALA A 104 -1.81 68.62 12.31
CA ALA A 104 -2.18 68.28 13.67
C ALA A 104 -1.02 68.33 14.67
N GLN A 105 0.21 68.64 14.22
CA GLN A 105 1.42 68.54 15.06
C GLN A 105 1.54 67.15 15.73
N TYR A 106 1.07 66.13 15.03
CA TYR A 106 0.93 64.79 15.56
C TYR A 106 2.17 63.95 15.23
N ASN A 107 2.52 63.05 16.14
CA ASN A 107 3.59 62.08 15.95
C ASN A 107 3.14 60.71 16.45
N GLY A 108 2.70 59.85 15.53
CA GLY A 108 2.14 58.54 15.89
C GLY A 108 3.10 57.60 16.60
N TYR A 109 4.41 57.76 16.38
CA TYR A 109 5.42 57.01 17.14
C TYR A 109 5.43 57.42 18.62
N LEU A 110 5.39 58.72 18.91
CA LEU A 110 5.39 59.22 20.29
C LEU A 110 4.04 58.95 20.96
N ALA A 111 2.93 59.13 20.25
CA ALA A 111 1.59 58.86 20.76
C ALA A 111 1.41 57.39 21.18
N ALA A 112 1.94 56.46 20.38
CA ALA A 112 1.94 55.04 20.74
C ALA A 112 2.71 54.78 22.05
N ILE A 113 3.90 55.37 22.22
CA ILE A 113 4.68 55.23 23.46
C ILE A 113 3.94 55.80 24.67
N GLU A 114 3.33 56.99 24.53
CA GLU A 114 2.62 57.67 25.61
C GLU A 114 1.39 56.89 26.10
N ASP A 115 0.68 56.21 25.20
CA ASP A 115 -0.49 55.36 25.51
C ASP A 115 -0.09 53.90 25.85
N GLY A 116 1.21 53.57 25.87
CA GLY A 116 1.71 52.23 26.19
C GLY A 116 1.49 51.18 25.10
N ARG A 117 1.26 51.61 23.87
CA ARG A 117 1.12 50.79 22.65
C ARG A 117 2.50 50.53 22.02
N ASP A 118 2.62 49.50 21.18
CA ASP A 118 3.90 49.21 20.51
C ASP A 118 4.12 50.17 19.32
N PRO A 119 5.10 51.07 19.37
CA PRO A 119 5.28 52.06 18.30
C PRO A 119 5.82 51.46 17.00
N PHE A 120 6.24 50.19 16.98
CA PHE A 120 6.68 49.48 15.78
C PHE A 120 5.60 48.54 15.21
N ALA A 121 4.53 48.25 15.97
CA ALA A 121 3.44 47.43 15.48
C ALA A 121 2.52 48.26 14.57
N LEU A 122 2.20 47.71 13.39
CA LEU A 122 1.38 48.37 12.38
C LEU A 122 0.07 48.91 12.98
N ASN A 123 -0.71 48.05 13.64
CA ASN A 123 -2.03 48.40 14.20
C ASN A 123 -2.00 49.35 15.41
N ASP A 124 -0.82 49.69 15.89
CA ASP A 124 -0.60 50.58 17.03
C ASP A 124 0.09 51.89 16.64
N ASN A 125 0.39 52.11 15.36
CA ASN A 125 1.02 53.34 14.91
C ASN A 125 0.31 53.89 13.67
N ILE A 126 -0.36 55.03 13.85
CA ILE A 126 -1.10 55.71 12.79
C ILE A 126 -0.21 56.06 11.60
N GLN A 127 1.07 56.40 11.82
CA GLN A 127 2.01 56.68 10.73
C GLN A 127 2.25 55.43 9.87
N LEU A 128 2.38 54.26 10.49
CA LEU A 128 2.57 53.00 9.76
C LEU A 128 1.29 52.59 9.03
N LEU A 129 0.12 52.77 9.66
CA LEU A 129 -1.18 52.49 9.02
C LEU A 129 -1.40 53.37 7.78
N MET A 130 -1.08 54.66 7.85
CA MET A 130 -1.17 55.57 6.69
C MET A 130 -0.23 55.14 5.56
N GLU A 131 0.97 54.65 5.89
CA GLU A 131 1.95 54.16 4.91
C GLU A 131 1.54 52.82 4.29
N ALA A 132 0.90 51.93 5.04
CA ALA A 132 0.33 50.70 4.50
C ALA A 132 -0.89 50.99 3.60
N ALA A 133 -1.80 51.85 4.05
CA ALA A 133 -3.04 52.17 3.34
C ALA A 133 -2.85 52.93 2.02
N ILE A 134 -1.70 53.59 1.81
CA ILE A 134 -1.43 54.33 0.56
C ILE A 134 -0.91 53.44 -0.57
N VAL A 135 -0.34 52.28 -0.23
CA VAL A 135 0.17 51.30 -1.21
C VAL A 135 -0.74 50.08 -1.38
N GLU A 136 -1.75 49.94 -0.51
CA GLU A 136 -2.75 48.89 -0.58
C GLU A 136 -3.72 49.13 -1.75
N THR A 137 -3.91 48.09 -2.58
CA THR A 137 -4.82 48.12 -3.74
C THR A 137 -6.15 47.45 -3.46
N ASP A 138 -6.23 46.53 -2.48
CA ASP A 138 -7.49 45.91 -2.06
C ASP A 138 -8.36 46.93 -1.29
N PRO A 139 -9.55 47.29 -1.81
CA PRO A 139 -10.43 48.28 -1.17
C PRO A 139 -10.90 47.85 0.23
N VAL A 140 -11.16 46.55 0.46
CA VAL A 140 -11.67 46.03 1.74
C VAL A 140 -10.57 46.07 2.80
N GLN A 141 -9.35 45.67 2.43
CA GLN A 141 -8.21 45.74 3.35
C GLN A 141 -7.81 47.19 3.64
N ARG A 142 -7.89 48.07 2.63
CA ARG A 142 -7.61 49.49 2.76
C ARG A 142 -8.60 50.20 3.69
N GLU A 143 -9.88 49.84 3.63
CA GLU A 143 -10.92 50.33 4.56
C GLU A 143 -10.57 50.01 6.02
N LYS A 144 -10.15 48.76 6.31
CA LYS A 144 -9.76 48.34 7.67
C LYS A 144 -8.60 49.17 8.25
N TYR A 145 -7.63 49.57 7.42
CA TYR A 145 -6.56 50.46 7.88
C TYR A 145 -7.10 51.83 8.27
N TYR A 146 -7.98 52.43 7.47
CA TYR A 146 -8.57 53.74 7.78
C TYR A 146 -9.54 53.69 8.96
N ASP A 147 -10.27 52.60 9.15
CA ASP A 147 -11.08 52.39 10.36
C ASP A 147 -10.21 52.37 11.62
N ARG A 148 -9.10 51.63 11.57
CA ARG A 148 -8.16 51.58 12.69
C ARG A 148 -7.50 52.93 12.96
N ILE A 149 -7.13 53.68 11.92
CA ILE A 149 -6.60 55.05 12.07
C ILE A 149 -7.63 55.94 12.78
N GLN A 150 -8.87 55.95 12.31
CA GLN A 150 -9.94 56.76 12.90
C GLN A 150 -10.22 56.37 14.36
N GLU A 151 -10.23 55.08 14.67
CA GLU A 151 -10.37 54.58 16.03
C GLU A 151 -9.27 55.15 16.95
N LEU A 152 -8.00 55.07 16.54
CA LEU A 152 -6.89 55.56 17.35
C LEU A 152 -6.93 57.08 17.55
N LEU A 153 -7.23 57.84 16.49
CA LEU A 153 -7.36 59.31 16.56
C LEU A 153 -8.46 59.76 17.53
N VAL A 154 -9.56 59.00 17.62
CA VAL A 154 -10.76 59.37 18.38
C VAL A 154 -10.82 58.74 19.76
N THR A 155 -10.13 57.64 20.02
CA THR A 155 -10.25 56.91 21.30
C THR A 155 -8.98 56.94 22.15
N ARG A 156 -7.81 57.20 21.54
CA ARG A 156 -6.51 57.13 22.21
C ARG A 156 -5.75 58.43 22.16
N ASP A 157 -5.51 58.95 20.96
CA ASP A 157 -4.47 59.95 20.74
C ASP A 157 -4.99 61.39 20.83
N PHE A 158 -6.25 61.61 20.45
CA PHE A 158 -6.94 62.90 20.50
C PHE A 158 -6.10 64.12 20.08
N PRO A 159 -5.38 64.08 18.93
CA PRO A 159 -4.56 65.22 18.52
C PRO A 159 -5.42 66.46 18.25
N TRP A 160 -6.69 66.27 17.86
CA TRP A 160 -7.66 67.31 17.56
C TRP A 160 -8.96 67.14 18.34
N ALA A 161 -9.63 68.27 18.58
CA ALA A 161 -11.04 68.32 18.93
C ALA A 161 -11.87 68.48 17.64
N TRP A 162 -12.54 67.40 17.22
CA TRP A 162 -13.31 67.37 15.98
C TRP A 162 -14.55 68.29 16.07
N GLY A 163 -14.63 69.26 15.16
CA GLY A 163 -15.69 70.26 15.11
C GLY A 163 -16.93 69.81 14.32
N PHE A 164 -17.10 70.36 13.12
CA PHE A 164 -18.29 70.15 12.28
C PHE A 164 -17.93 69.90 10.81
N VAL A 165 -18.77 69.12 10.12
CA VAL A 165 -18.71 68.95 8.66
C VAL A 165 -19.67 69.94 8.00
N ARG A 166 -19.20 70.65 6.97
CA ARG A 166 -20.02 71.62 6.23
C ARG A 166 -21.05 70.92 5.33
N ARG A 167 -22.22 71.53 5.17
CA ARG A 167 -23.12 71.21 4.05
C ARG A 167 -22.93 72.22 2.93
N ASN A 168 -22.70 71.73 1.72
CA ASN A 168 -22.66 72.56 0.52
C ASN A 168 -24.10 72.79 0.04
N TYR A 169 -24.41 74.01 -0.37
CA TYR A 169 -25.72 74.38 -0.91
C TYR A 169 -25.53 75.05 -2.27
N ASP A 170 -25.97 74.38 -3.34
CA ASP A 170 -25.96 74.92 -4.69
C ASP A 170 -27.32 75.52 -5.04
N ALA A 171 -27.30 76.76 -5.52
CA ALA A 171 -28.50 77.45 -5.98
C ALA A 171 -28.39 77.71 -7.49
N TYR A 172 -29.27 77.08 -8.28
CA TYR A 172 -29.30 77.21 -9.73
C TYR A 172 -30.73 77.44 -10.24
N ASN A 173 -30.84 77.92 -11.48
CA ASN A 173 -32.11 78.23 -12.12
C ASN A 173 -32.89 76.95 -12.43
N SER A 174 -34.22 76.94 -12.23
CA SER A 174 -35.07 75.76 -12.48
C SER A 174 -35.11 75.30 -13.95
N LYS A 175 -34.61 76.11 -14.89
CA LYS A 175 -34.44 75.72 -16.30
C LYS A 175 -33.21 74.84 -16.54
N PHE A 176 -32.32 74.71 -15.57
CA PHE A 176 -31.12 73.92 -15.68
C PHE A 176 -31.41 72.47 -15.24
N THR A 177 -31.33 71.53 -16.18
CA THR A 177 -31.60 70.10 -15.99
C THR A 177 -30.28 69.31 -16.10
N GLY A 178 -30.17 68.20 -15.38
CA GLY A 178 -28.96 67.36 -15.41
C GLY A 178 -27.80 67.85 -14.54
N PHE A 179 -27.97 68.92 -13.76
CA PHE A 179 -26.97 69.32 -12.77
C PHE A 179 -26.90 68.30 -11.64
N GLN A 180 -25.70 67.84 -11.33
CA GLN A 180 -25.42 67.11 -10.11
C GLN A 180 -24.47 67.92 -9.23
N SER A 181 -24.82 68.05 -7.95
CA SER A 181 -23.94 68.68 -6.95
C SER A 181 -22.77 67.74 -6.68
N ASN A 182 -21.55 68.27 -6.72
CA ASN A 182 -20.35 67.49 -6.44
C ASN A 182 -20.01 67.58 -4.94
N PRO A 183 -19.84 66.43 -4.24
CA PRO A 183 -19.43 66.39 -2.84
C PRO A 183 -18.14 67.19 -2.54
N MET A 184 -17.25 67.34 -3.52
CA MET A 184 -15.95 68.04 -3.43
C MET A 184 -16.04 69.56 -3.68
N ASP A 185 -17.25 70.15 -3.74
CA ASP A 185 -17.45 71.60 -3.96
C ASP A 185 -16.89 72.08 -5.33
N LYS A 186 -16.96 71.22 -6.37
CA LYS A 186 -16.57 71.50 -7.77
C LYS A 186 -17.82 71.51 -8.69
N VAL A 187 -17.84 72.33 -9.74
CA VAL A 187 -19.00 72.48 -10.65
C VAL A 187 -18.61 72.05 -12.07
N TRP A 188 -19.27 71.02 -12.63
CA TRP A 188 -19.01 70.43 -13.96
C TRP A 188 -20.28 70.41 -14.85
N PHE A 189 -20.14 70.44 -16.18
CA PHE A 189 -21.26 70.45 -17.16
C PHE A 189 -21.00 69.45 -18.31
N TYR A 190 -21.87 68.45 -18.53
CA TYR A 190 -21.79 67.44 -19.61
C TYR A 190 -23.02 67.48 -20.56
N SER A 191 -22.91 66.92 -21.78
CA SER A 191 -23.97 66.86 -22.82
C SER A 191 -24.82 65.57 -22.72
N VAL A 192 -26.09 65.59 -23.14
CA VAL A 192 -27.08 64.52 -22.83
C VAL A 192 -27.40 63.55 -23.98
N ASP A 193 -26.93 63.78 -25.21
CA ASP A 193 -27.29 62.96 -26.39
C ASP A 193 -26.05 62.37 -27.11
N LYS A 194 -24.91 62.32 -26.43
CA LYS A 194 -23.63 61.92 -27.03
C LYS A 194 -23.25 60.52 -26.52
N ASP A 195 -22.76 59.69 -27.42
CA ASP A 195 -22.11 58.39 -27.19
C ASP A 195 -20.82 58.48 -28.01
N THR A 196 -19.68 58.43 -27.35
CA THR A 196 -18.42 58.92 -27.90
C THR A 196 -17.52 57.81 -28.41
N ASP A 197 -17.56 56.64 -27.79
CA ASP A 197 -16.83 55.44 -28.20
C ASP A 197 -17.71 54.47 -29.01
N GLY A 198 -19.03 54.66 -29.04
CA GLY A 198 -19.95 54.00 -29.96
C GLY A 198 -20.31 52.58 -29.54
N ASP A 199 -20.24 52.30 -28.24
CA ASP A 199 -20.46 50.98 -27.66
C ASP A 199 -21.96 50.68 -27.39
N GLY A 200 -22.80 51.71 -27.51
CA GLY A 200 -24.25 51.64 -27.34
C GLY A 200 -24.78 52.24 -26.04
N LEU A 201 -23.91 52.68 -25.13
CA LEU A 201 -24.22 53.41 -23.91
C LEU A 201 -23.96 54.92 -24.10
N LEU A 202 -24.84 55.80 -23.58
CA LEU A 202 -24.66 57.26 -23.76
C LEU A 202 -23.64 57.82 -22.75
N ASP A 203 -22.85 58.85 -23.12
CA ASP A 203 -21.83 59.52 -22.28
C ASP A 203 -22.35 59.86 -20.87
N TYR A 204 -23.64 60.24 -20.75
CA TYR A 204 -24.22 60.59 -19.45
C TYR A 204 -24.61 59.36 -18.63
N GLU A 205 -24.96 58.26 -19.27
CA GLU A 205 -25.31 56.98 -18.65
C GLU A 205 -24.03 56.34 -18.12
N GLU A 206 -22.98 56.34 -18.94
CA GLU A 206 -21.64 55.91 -18.57
C GLU A 206 -21.11 56.64 -17.34
N VAL A 207 -21.11 57.99 -17.37
CA VAL A 207 -20.72 58.80 -16.20
C VAL A 207 -21.60 58.53 -14.98
N SER A 208 -22.86 58.14 -15.18
CA SER A 208 -23.78 57.86 -14.06
C SER A 208 -23.54 56.50 -13.41
N ILE A 209 -23.04 55.53 -14.17
CA ILE A 209 -22.68 54.19 -13.66
C ILE A 209 -21.19 54.07 -13.34
N GLY A 210 -20.38 55.05 -13.73
CA GLY A 210 -18.96 55.17 -13.38
C GLY A 210 -18.01 54.74 -14.50
N THR A 211 -18.51 54.36 -15.67
CA THR A 211 -17.69 53.99 -16.84
C THR A 211 -17.14 55.20 -17.58
N ASN A 212 -16.23 54.97 -18.53
CA ASN A 212 -15.49 56.01 -19.22
C ASN A 212 -16.00 56.25 -20.65
N PRO A 213 -16.63 57.41 -20.93
CA PRO A 213 -17.15 57.80 -22.26
C PRO A 213 -16.13 57.98 -23.38
N LEU A 214 -14.93 57.43 -23.27
CA LEU A 214 -13.90 57.45 -24.31
C LEU A 214 -13.39 56.04 -24.62
N PHE A 215 -13.84 55.04 -23.86
CA PHE A 215 -13.42 53.66 -23.97
C PHE A 215 -14.66 52.79 -23.96
N TRP A 216 -14.89 52.14 -25.10
CA TRP A 216 -16.00 51.21 -25.30
C TRP A 216 -16.03 50.02 -24.33
N ASP A 217 -14.97 49.83 -23.56
CA ASP A 217 -14.69 48.73 -22.63
C ASP A 217 -13.85 49.36 -21.50
N THR A 218 -14.48 49.67 -20.38
CA THR A 218 -13.89 50.47 -19.30
C THR A 218 -12.95 49.64 -18.43
N ASP A 219 -13.27 48.39 -18.15
CA ASP A 219 -12.46 47.50 -17.31
C ASP A 219 -11.43 46.69 -18.12
N GLY A 220 -11.57 46.63 -19.44
CA GLY A 220 -10.61 46.09 -20.38
C GLY A 220 -10.73 44.58 -20.58
N ASP A 221 -11.87 43.97 -20.26
CA ASP A 221 -12.10 42.52 -20.35
C ASP A 221 -12.44 42.02 -21.77
N GLY A 222 -12.66 42.95 -22.71
CA GLY A 222 -12.96 42.68 -24.11
C GLY A 222 -14.46 42.61 -24.44
N ILE A 223 -15.34 42.89 -23.49
CA ILE A 223 -16.78 43.11 -23.68
C ILE A 223 -17.04 44.62 -23.62
N SER A 224 -18.01 45.11 -24.39
CA SER A 224 -18.35 46.53 -24.30
C SER A 224 -19.17 46.86 -23.06
N ASP A 225 -18.96 48.04 -22.46
CA ASP A 225 -19.78 48.52 -21.33
C ASP A 225 -21.28 48.49 -21.70
N GLY A 226 -21.59 48.83 -22.96
CA GLY A 226 -22.91 48.73 -23.55
C GLY A 226 -23.47 47.30 -23.63
N GLU A 227 -22.70 46.31 -24.05
CA GLU A 227 -23.14 44.90 -24.09
C GLU A 227 -23.36 44.36 -22.68
N GLU A 228 -22.47 44.67 -21.74
CA GLU A 228 -22.60 44.30 -20.34
C GLU A 228 -23.87 44.84 -19.71
N VAL A 229 -24.16 46.14 -19.89
CA VAL A 229 -25.35 46.76 -19.31
C VAL A 229 -26.65 46.35 -20.03
N LEU A 230 -26.63 46.27 -21.36
CA LEU A 230 -27.86 46.12 -22.15
C LEU A 230 -28.21 44.66 -22.50
N LEU A 231 -27.22 43.77 -22.57
CA LEU A 231 -27.41 42.37 -22.96
C LEU A 231 -27.16 41.39 -21.81
N TYR A 232 -26.04 41.55 -21.09
CA TYR A 232 -25.61 40.56 -20.09
C TYR A 232 -26.07 40.88 -18.66
N GLY A 233 -26.36 42.14 -18.36
CA GLY A 233 -26.73 42.61 -17.02
C GLY A 233 -25.58 42.52 -16.01
N THR A 234 -24.33 42.54 -16.49
CA THR A 234 -23.11 42.54 -15.67
C THR A 234 -22.67 43.96 -15.30
N ASN A 235 -21.62 44.09 -14.49
CA ASN A 235 -21.14 45.38 -14.03
C ASN A 235 -19.93 45.82 -14.87
N PRO A 236 -20.04 46.88 -15.69
CA PRO A 236 -18.99 47.29 -16.65
C PRO A 236 -17.76 47.97 -16.03
N LEU A 237 -17.52 47.73 -14.75
CA LEU A 237 -16.38 48.22 -13.99
C LEU A 237 -15.59 47.07 -13.36
N GLU A 238 -16.03 45.85 -13.58
CA GLU A 238 -15.53 44.63 -12.97
C GLU A 238 -15.40 43.59 -14.08
N PRO A 239 -14.17 43.17 -14.43
CA PRO A 239 -13.94 42.21 -15.50
C PRO A 239 -14.83 40.99 -15.35
N VAL A 240 -15.53 40.62 -16.43
CA VAL A 240 -16.38 39.45 -16.50
C VAL A 240 -15.53 38.25 -16.93
N ASP A 241 -14.94 37.56 -15.96
CA ASP A 241 -14.16 36.32 -16.14
C ASP A 241 -14.94 35.17 -16.82
N THR A 242 -16.24 35.35 -17.06
CA THR A 242 -17.20 34.29 -17.45
C THR A 242 -17.75 34.44 -18.87
N TYR A 243 -17.29 35.42 -19.66
CA TYR A 243 -17.73 35.57 -21.05
C TYR A 243 -17.23 34.42 -21.92
N THR A 244 -18.17 33.77 -22.61
CA THR A 244 -17.94 32.60 -23.43
C THR A 244 -18.13 32.95 -24.90
N PRO A 245 -17.06 33.31 -25.64
CA PRO A 245 -17.14 33.71 -27.04
C PRO A 245 -17.50 32.54 -27.96
N SER A 246 -18.04 32.83 -29.14
CA SER A 246 -18.27 31.81 -30.17
C SER A 246 -16.96 31.36 -30.82
N GLY A 247 -16.81 30.06 -31.06
CA GLY A 247 -15.65 29.49 -31.72
C GLY A 247 -15.36 28.06 -31.28
N PRO A 248 -14.38 27.40 -31.92
CA PRO A 248 -13.91 26.08 -31.51
C PRO A 248 -12.91 26.19 -30.34
N ASN A 249 -12.87 25.16 -29.48
CA ASN A 249 -11.92 25.00 -28.37
C ASN A 249 -11.84 26.23 -27.46
N ILE A 250 -12.98 26.62 -26.90
CA ILE A 250 -13.08 27.79 -26.02
C ILE A 250 -12.86 27.33 -24.58
N GLU A 251 -11.77 27.80 -23.97
CA GLU A 251 -11.44 27.54 -22.57
C GLU A 251 -11.83 28.74 -21.70
N ILE A 252 -12.55 28.47 -20.62
CA ILE A 252 -12.93 29.42 -19.57
C ILE A 252 -12.29 28.95 -18.27
N ILE A 253 -11.65 29.85 -17.54
CA ILE A 253 -11.00 29.55 -16.25
C ILE A 253 -11.53 30.54 -15.23
N ASP A 254 -12.09 30.05 -14.13
CA ASP A 254 -12.41 30.90 -12.98
C ASP A 254 -11.13 31.17 -12.19
N GLU A 255 -10.67 32.43 -12.15
CA GLU A 255 -9.41 32.80 -11.49
C GLU A 255 -9.45 32.60 -9.97
N ASN A 256 -10.64 32.56 -9.37
CA ASN A 256 -10.82 32.41 -7.93
C ASN A 256 -10.60 30.97 -7.46
N THR A 257 -11.22 30.01 -8.14
CA THR A 257 -11.11 28.59 -7.81
C THR A 257 -10.02 27.89 -8.59
N GLY A 258 -9.58 28.44 -9.74
CA GLY A 258 -8.70 27.78 -10.69
C GLY A 258 -9.38 26.68 -11.52
N THR A 259 -10.70 26.55 -11.42
CA THR A 259 -11.50 25.59 -12.18
C THR A 259 -11.57 26.02 -13.64
N SER A 260 -11.33 25.09 -14.56
CA SER A 260 -11.42 25.33 -16.00
C SER A 260 -12.50 24.49 -16.67
N ILE A 261 -13.04 25.02 -17.76
CA ILE A 261 -13.89 24.29 -18.69
C ILE A 261 -13.50 24.63 -20.13
N GLU A 262 -13.24 23.60 -20.93
CA GLU A 262 -12.99 23.71 -22.37
C GLU A 262 -14.18 23.15 -23.14
N PHE A 263 -14.81 23.99 -23.97
CA PHE A 263 -15.86 23.60 -24.90
C PHE A 263 -15.27 23.25 -26.26
N GLU A 264 -15.66 22.10 -26.83
CA GLU A 264 -15.26 21.75 -28.20
C GLU A 264 -15.71 22.81 -29.22
N ASN A 265 -16.95 23.31 -29.12
CA ASN A 265 -17.45 24.39 -29.96
C ASN A 265 -18.59 25.20 -29.32
N ILE A 266 -18.49 26.52 -29.35
CA ILE A 266 -19.55 27.47 -28.99
C ILE A 266 -20.20 28.05 -30.26
N GLU A 267 -21.49 27.79 -30.44
CA GLU A 267 -22.30 28.24 -31.57
C GLU A 267 -22.85 29.67 -31.37
N ILE A 268 -23.27 29.98 -30.15
CA ILE A 268 -23.81 31.30 -29.77
C ILE A 268 -23.09 31.75 -28.49
N PRO A 269 -22.49 32.94 -28.46
CA PRO A 269 -21.83 33.47 -27.27
C PRO A 269 -22.80 33.56 -26.09
N GLY A 270 -22.26 33.48 -24.88
CA GLY A 270 -23.02 33.62 -23.65
C GLY A 270 -22.09 33.78 -22.45
N VAL A 271 -22.60 33.43 -21.28
CA VAL A 271 -21.89 33.49 -20.01
C VAL A 271 -21.85 32.10 -19.40
N THR A 272 -20.68 31.66 -18.97
CA THR A 272 -20.46 30.39 -18.25
C THR A 272 -20.07 30.69 -16.82
N THR A 273 -20.94 30.33 -15.87
CA THR A 273 -20.74 30.56 -14.44
C THR A 273 -20.17 29.31 -13.80
N ILE A 274 -19.09 29.48 -13.02
CA ILE A 274 -18.48 28.46 -12.18
C ILE A 274 -18.60 28.95 -10.74
N GLU A 275 -19.28 28.19 -9.88
CA GLU A 275 -19.51 28.59 -8.49
C GLU A 275 -19.61 27.37 -7.57
N GLU A 276 -19.51 27.59 -6.26
CA GLU A 276 -19.85 26.58 -5.28
C GLU A 276 -21.37 26.32 -5.31
N SER A 277 -21.75 25.05 -5.43
CA SER A 277 -23.14 24.62 -5.49
C SER A 277 -23.82 24.75 -4.12
N GLU A 278 -25.01 25.36 -4.10
CA GLU A 278 -25.90 25.35 -2.93
C GLU A 278 -26.57 23.97 -2.69
N ILE A 279 -26.47 23.07 -3.67
CA ILE A 279 -27.02 21.71 -3.61
C ILE A 279 -25.88 20.73 -3.36
N GLU A 280 -26.05 19.91 -2.33
CA GLU A 280 -25.11 18.86 -1.94
C GLU A 280 -25.78 17.47 -2.10
N PRO A 281 -25.67 16.82 -3.28
CA PRO A 281 -26.21 15.46 -3.43
C PRO A 281 -25.49 14.48 -2.50
N GLU A 282 -26.23 13.51 -1.95
CA GLU A 282 -25.67 12.55 -0.99
C GLU A 282 -24.58 11.68 -1.63
N ILE A 283 -23.43 11.58 -0.96
CA ILE A 283 -22.33 10.69 -1.35
C ILE A 283 -22.62 9.27 -0.83
N PRO A 284 -22.50 8.21 -1.66
CA PRO A 284 -22.63 6.83 -1.21
C PRO A 284 -21.68 6.50 -0.05
N SER A 285 -22.15 5.66 0.87
CA SER A 285 -21.31 5.16 1.97
C SER A 285 -20.05 4.48 1.44
N GLY A 286 -18.90 4.80 2.03
CA GLY A 286 -17.60 4.30 1.61
C GLY A 286 -16.73 5.37 0.96
N PHE A 287 -17.33 6.45 0.46
CA PHE A 287 -16.60 7.51 -0.23
C PHE A 287 -16.51 8.79 0.62
N MET A 288 -15.51 9.62 0.35
CA MET A 288 -15.35 10.94 0.94
C MET A 288 -14.95 11.99 -0.10
N ILE A 289 -15.28 13.25 0.17
CA ILE A 289 -14.86 14.38 -0.66
C ILE A 289 -13.39 14.68 -0.36
N ALA A 290 -12.56 14.77 -1.40
CA ALA A 290 -11.11 14.92 -1.30
C ALA A 290 -10.56 16.27 -1.81
N GLY A 291 -11.42 17.20 -2.25
CA GLY A 291 -11.04 18.55 -2.66
C GLY A 291 -11.10 19.58 -1.51
N LEU A 292 -10.39 20.71 -1.67
CA LEU A 292 -10.54 21.85 -0.77
C LEU A 292 -11.26 23.05 -1.42
N PRO A 293 -12.19 23.69 -0.69
CA PRO A 293 -12.73 23.27 0.60
C PRO A 293 -14.03 22.47 0.42
N GLY A 294 -13.96 21.18 0.08
CA GLY A 294 -15.15 20.30 0.13
C GLY A 294 -16.33 20.78 -0.71
N THR A 295 -16.07 21.37 -1.87
CA THR A 295 -17.09 22.02 -2.68
C THR A 295 -17.66 21.07 -3.72
N TYR A 296 -18.98 21.09 -3.79
CA TYR A 296 -19.71 20.74 -4.98
C TYR A 296 -19.55 21.91 -5.95
N MET A 297 -18.94 21.72 -7.11
CA MET A 297 -18.79 22.77 -8.11
C MET A 297 -19.99 22.73 -9.05
N SER A 298 -20.74 23.82 -9.13
CA SER A 298 -21.80 24.01 -10.11
C SER A 298 -21.26 24.77 -11.30
N ILE A 299 -21.33 24.16 -12.49
CA ILE A 299 -21.01 24.84 -13.74
C ILE A 299 -22.31 25.00 -14.53
N THR A 300 -22.61 26.22 -14.97
CA THR A 300 -23.77 26.51 -15.82
C THR A 300 -23.38 27.42 -16.96
N THR A 301 -24.09 27.37 -18.09
CA THR A 301 -23.84 28.28 -19.21
C THR A 301 -25.13 28.72 -19.88
N THR A 302 -25.14 29.96 -20.36
CA THR A 302 -26.16 30.50 -21.27
C THR A 302 -25.72 30.42 -22.74
N ALA A 303 -24.46 30.08 -23.00
CA ALA A 303 -23.94 29.87 -24.35
C ALA A 303 -24.56 28.61 -24.99
N SER A 304 -24.74 28.63 -26.32
CA SER A 304 -25.13 27.43 -27.05
C SER A 304 -23.87 26.73 -27.53
N TYR A 305 -23.72 25.44 -27.22
CA TYR A 305 -22.53 24.66 -27.56
C TYR A 305 -22.86 23.35 -28.27
N SER A 306 -21.85 22.74 -28.89
CA SER A 306 -21.90 21.42 -29.51
C SER A 306 -20.59 20.66 -29.25
N GLY A 307 -20.67 19.33 -29.08
CA GLY A 307 -19.52 18.50 -28.73
C GLY A 307 -19.41 18.16 -27.24
N SER A 308 -18.30 17.54 -26.84
CA SER A 308 -17.99 17.29 -25.43
C SER A 308 -17.28 18.49 -24.78
N MET A 309 -17.21 18.46 -23.45
CA MET A 309 -16.52 19.48 -22.66
C MET A 309 -15.49 18.80 -21.76
N ILE A 310 -14.34 19.44 -21.57
CA ILE A 310 -13.31 19.00 -20.63
C ILE A 310 -13.33 19.95 -19.43
N ILE A 311 -13.50 19.41 -18.23
CA ILE A 311 -13.48 20.17 -16.97
C ILE A 311 -12.20 19.86 -16.24
N GLY A 312 -11.49 20.89 -15.78
CA GLY A 312 -10.34 20.76 -14.87
C GLY A 312 -10.70 21.35 -13.51
N ILE A 313 -10.69 20.54 -12.44
CA ILE A 313 -10.92 21.01 -11.07
C ILE A 313 -9.64 20.87 -10.26
N PRO A 314 -9.10 21.96 -9.69
CA PRO A 314 -7.94 21.87 -8.80
C PRO A 314 -8.32 21.23 -7.46
N TYR A 315 -7.36 20.54 -6.85
CA TYR A 315 -7.51 19.94 -5.52
C TYR A 315 -6.30 20.23 -4.63
N ASP A 316 -6.45 20.07 -3.32
CA ASP A 316 -5.33 20.18 -2.38
C ASP A 316 -4.71 18.82 -2.11
N GLY A 317 -3.60 18.53 -2.80
CA GLY A 317 -2.80 17.32 -2.58
C GLY A 317 -2.00 17.32 -1.28
N SER A 318 -1.96 18.41 -0.49
CA SER A 318 -1.07 18.52 0.68
C SER A 318 -1.38 17.53 1.81
N MET A 319 -2.61 17.02 1.84
CA MET A 319 -3.11 16.06 2.83
C MET A 319 -3.32 14.65 2.26
N LEU A 320 -3.02 14.43 0.98
CA LEU A 320 -3.18 13.14 0.30
C LEU A 320 -1.82 12.44 0.17
N SER A 321 -1.81 11.13 0.36
CA SER A 321 -0.72 10.27 -0.08
C SER A 321 -0.69 10.15 -1.60
N VAL A 322 0.42 9.64 -2.16
CA VAL A 322 0.56 9.45 -3.61
C VAL A 322 -0.49 8.48 -4.13
N GLU A 323 -0.81 7.45 -3.34
CA GLU A 323 -1.83 6.46 -3.63
C GLU A 323 -3.23 7.08 -3.64
N GLU A 324 -3.57 7.87 -2.62
CA GLU A 324 -4.85 8.59 -2.55
C GLU A 324 -5.01 9.62 -3.69
N GLU A 325 -3.94 10.33 -4.03
CA GLU A 325 -3.95 11.33 -5.10
C GLU A 325 -4.19 10.71 -6.48
N ASN A 326 -3.57 9.56 -6.75
CA ASN A 326 -3.77 8.83 -8.01
C ASN A 326 -5.15 8.14 -8.09
N ALA A 327 -5.83 7.98 -6.95
CA ALA A 327 -7.15 7.35 -6.86
C ALA A 327 -8.32 8.36 -6.84
N LEU A 328 -8.03 9.67 -6.97
CA LEU A 328 -9.08 10.68 -7.07
C LEU A 328 -9.95 10.45 -8.30
N VAL A 329 -11.25 10.61 -8.10
CA VAL A 329 -12.27 10.46 -9.14
C VAL A 329 -13.10 11.74 -9.23
N LEU A 330 -13.35 12.22 -10.44
CA LEU A 330 -14.24 13.34 -10.70
C LEU A 330 -15.64 12.82 -11.02
N TRP A 331 -16.57 13.02 -10.07
CA TRP A 331 -17.96 12.63 -10.25
C TRP A 331 -18.82 13.78 -10.74
N HIS A 332 -19.71 13.45 -11.67
CA HIS A 332 -20.72 14.34 -12.25
C HIS A 332 -22.12 13.91 -11.80
N TRP A 333 -22.91 14.84 -11.28
CA TRP A 333 -24.27 14.55 -10.82
C TRP A 333 -25.26 14.56 -11.98
N ASN A 334 -25.84 13.41 -12.28
CA ASN A 334 -26.89 13.29 -13.28
C ASN A 334 -28.27 13.52 -12.64
N SER A 335 -28.78 14.74 -12.80
CA SER A 335 -30.07 15.16 -12.25
C SER A 335 -31.28 14.43 -12.85
N THR A 336 -31.13 13.74 -13.98
CA THR A 336 -32.21 12.95 -14.59
C THR A 336 -32.34 11.57 -13.97
N THR A 337 -31.22 10.93 -13.64
CA THR A 337 -31.19 9.59 -13.01
C THR A 337 -31.07 9.66 -11.49
N ASN A 338 -30.72 10.82 -10.91
CA ASN A 338 -30.33 11.01 -9.51
C ASN A 338 -29.18 10.08 -9.10
N GLN A 339 -28.13 10.02 -9.93
CA GLN A 339 -26.94 9.21 -9.70
C GLN A 339 -25.67 9.99 -10.03
N TRP A 340 -24.57 9.60 -9.39
CA TRP A 340 -23.22 10.07 -9.74
C TRP A 340 -22.67 9.22 -10.89
N ASP A 341 -22.16 9.90 -11.93
CA ASP A 341 -21.46 9.30 -13.04
C ASP A 341 -19.97 9.64 -12.94
N ASP A 342 -19.08 8.65 -13.06
CA ASP A 342 -17.64 8.88 -13.13
C ASP A 342 -17.29 9.52 -14.48
N SER A 343 -16.73 10.73 -14.42
CA SER A 343 -16.34 11.51 -15.58
C SER A 343 -14.82 11.68 -15.68
N THR A 344 -14.05 10.96 -14.87
CA THR A 344 -12.60 11.11 -14.77
C THR A 344 -11.91 10.77 -16.08
N LEU A 345 -11.14 11.72 -16.60
CA LEU A 345 -10.28 11.52 -17.75
C LEU A 345 -8.86 11.19 -17.30
N PHE A 346 -8.27 12.02 -16.42
CA PHE A 346 -7.00 11.77 -15.75
C PHE A 346 -6.77 12.73 -14.57
N VAL A 347 -5.83 12.39 -13.69
CA VAL A 347 -5.36 13.24 -12.59
C VAL A 347 -3.95 13.77 -12.93
N ASP A 348 -3.77 15.09 -12.96
CA ASP A 348 -2.47 15.75 -13.07
C ASP A 348 -1.91 16.05 -11.68
N THR A 349 -1.11 15.13 -11.15
CA THR A 349 -0.45 15.26 -9.83
C THR A 349 0.72 16.25 -9.84
N GLY A 350 1.16 16.73 -11.01
CA GLY A 350 2.19 17.76 -11.10
C GLY A 350 1.65 19.16 -10.83
N ASN A 351 0.39 19.38 -11.21
CA ASN A 351 -0.32 20.66 -11.08
C ASN A 351 -1.47 20.62 -10.06
N ASN A 352 -1.76 19.46 -9.47
CA ASN A 352 -2.90 19.19 -8.58
C ASN A 352 -4.26 19.52 -9.21
N ILE A 353 -4.49 19.06 -10.44
CA ILE A 353 -5.76 19.25 -11.18
C ILE A 353 -6.29 17.89 -11.63
N ILE A 354 -7.58 17.62 -11.39
CA ILE A 354 -8.27 16.46 -11.96
C ILE A 354 -9.09 16.90 -13.16
N TYR A 355 -8.95 16.17 -14.27
CA TYR A 355 -9.67 16.44 -15.50
C TYR A 355 -10.76 15.41 -15.73
N GLY A 356 -11.89 15.83 -16.27
CA GLY A 356 -12.95 14.95 -16.74
C GLY A 356 -13.61 15.39 -18.03
N GLU A 357 -14.15 14.43 -18.77
CA GLU A 357 -14.88 14.66 -20.02
C GLU A 357 -16.37 14.44 -19.81
N VAL A 358 -17.18 15.44 -20.19
CA VAL A 358 -18.62 15.45 -19.92
C VAL A 358 -19.43 15.91 -21.13
N GLU A 359 -20.67 15.45 -21.22
CA GLU A 359 -21.63 15.86 -22.27
C GLU A 359 -22.66 16.88 -21.76
N SER A 360 -22.72 17.12 -20.45
CA SER A 360 -23.66 18.04 -19.81
C SER A 360 -23.03 18.74 -18.61
N LEU A 361 -23.53 19.94 -18.31
CA LEU A 361 -23.14 20.72 -17.15
C LEU A 361 -24.12 20.49 -15.99
N SER A 362 -23.58 20.32 -14.79
CA SER A 362 -24.32 20.05 -13.56
C SER A 362 -23.39 20.31 -12.36
N ILE A 363 -23.54 19.52 -11.30
CA ILE A 363 -22.71 19.52 -10.11
C ILE A 363 -21.57 18.52 -10.28
N PHE A 364 -20.36 18.94 -9.93
CA PHE A 364 -19.14 18.14 -9.94
C PHE A 364 -18.54 18.07 -8.55
N THR A 365 -17.89 16.96 -8.21
CA THR A 365 -17.14 16.85 -6.97
C THR A 365 -16.02 15.83 -7.10
N ILE A 366 -14.95 16.03 -6.32
CA ILE A 366 -13.79 15.16 -6.29
C ILE A 366 -13.95 14.19 -5.13
N ILE A 367 -13.92 12.91 -5.44
CA ILE A 367 -14.20 11.82 -4.51
C ILE A 367 -13.00 10.90 -4.39
N LEU A 368 -12.82 10.40 -3.17
CA LEU A 368 -11.87 9.37 -2.82
C LEU A 368 -12.60 8.22 -2.12
N ASP A 369 -12.24 6.98 -2.44
CA ASP A 369 -12.72 5.81 -1.71
C ASP A 369 -11.97 5.68 -0.37
N ASN A 370 -12.75 5.56 0.70
CA ASN A 370 -12.32 5.46 2.10
C ASN A 370 -12.96 4.22 2.75
N ALA A 371 -13.53 3.32 1.97
CA ALA A 371 -14.04 2.05 2.44
C ALA A 371 -12.87 1.08 2.60
N PRO A 372 -12.72 0.43 3.77
CA PRO A 372 -11.78 -0.66 3.89
C PRO A 372 -12.32 -1.92 3.19
N PRO A 373 -11.44 -2.77 2.60
CA PRO A 373 -11.85 -4.00 1.95
C PRO A 373 -12.67 -4.94 2.85
N SER A 374 -13.66 -5.62 2.29
CA SER A 374 -14.39 -6.68 2.98
C SER A 374 -13.75 -8.04 2.74
N ILE A 375 -13.45 -8.78 3.81
CA ILE A 375 -12.72 -10.06 3.75
C ILE A 375 -13.59 -11.21 4.26
N ILE A 376 -13.70 -12.28 3.46
CA ILE A 376 -14.33 -13.54 3.83
C ILE A 376 -13.31 -14.68 3.68
N VAL A 377 -13.04 -15.40 4.77
CA VAL A 377 -12.19 -16.59 4.73
C VAL A 377 -13.06 -17.82 4.51
N GLU A 378 -12.97 -18.42 3.33
CA GLU A 378 -13.74 -19.63 2.99
C GLU A 378 -13.07 -20.90 3.50
N THR A 379 -11.74 -20.96 3.38
CA THR A 379 -10.93 -22.06 3.90
C THR A 379 -9.61 -21.54 4.46
N PRO A 380 -9.15 -22.05 5.61
CA PRO A 380 -9.80 -23.05 6.48
C PRO A 380 -11.02 -22.50 7.24
N SER A 381 -11.77 -23.39 7.87
CA SER A 381 -12.92 -23.08 8.73
C SER A 381 -12.55 -23.01 10.22
N GLU A 382 -13.37 -22.34 11.02
CA GLU A 382 -13.11 -22.15 12.46
C GLU A 382 -13.02 -23.51 13.17
N GLY A 383 -11.94 -23.73 13.92
CA GLY A 383 -11.65 -24.96 14.63
C GLY A 383 -11.12 -26.11 13.76
N GLN A 384 -10.86 -25.88 12.47
CA GLN A 384 -10.38 -26.93 11.58
C GLN A 384 -9.00 -27.45 12.02
N ALA A 385 -8.83 -28.78 11.95
CA ALA A 385 -7.52 -29.41 12.05
C ALA A 385 -6.85 -29.39 10.67
N LEU A 386 -5.75 -28.67 10.55
CA LEU A 386 -4.94 -28.57 9.35
C LEU A 386 -3.87 -29.66 9.38
N GLN A 387 -3.69 -30.31 8.24
CA GLN A 387 -2.76 -31.41 8.04
C GLN A 387 -2.14 -31.22 6.67
N ASP A 388 -0.85 -31.50 6.56
CA ASP A 388 -0.06 -31.42 5.34
C ASP A 388 -0.20 -30.07 4.62
N GLY A 389 -0.34 -30.06 3.30
CA GLY A 389 -0.64 -28.87 2.52
C GLY A 389 -2.12 -28.47 2.58
N ILE A 390 -2.38 -27.18 2.81
CA ILE A 390 -3.71 -26.56 2.71
C ILE A 390 -3.70 -25.40 1.72
N THR A 391 -4.76 -25.31 0.92
CA THR A 391 -5.07 -24.11 0.15
C THR A 391 -5.99 -23.22 0.96
N PHE A 392 -5.50 -22.04 1.32
CA PHE A 392 -6.34 -20.94 1.78
C PHE A 392 -7.15 -20.41 0.59
N LYS A 393 -8.46 -20.23 0.78
CA LYS A 393 -9.33 -19.53 -0.16
C LYS A 393 -10.00 -18.39 0.56
N ILE A 394 -9.81 -17.19 0.04
CA ILE A 394 -10.30 -15.94 0.61
C ILE A 394 -10.99 -15.16 -0.49
N THR A 395 -12.13 -14.59 -0.15
CA THR A 395 -12.84 -13.65 -1.02
C THR A 395 -12.66 -12.25 -0.42
N VAL A 396 -12.12 -11.33 -1.21
CA VAL A 396 -11.92 -9.93 -0.84
C VAL A 396 -12.65 -9.06 -1.85
N THR A 397 -13.51 -8.17 -1.37
CA THR A 397 -14.31 -7.26 -2.20
C THR A 397 -14.15 -5.84 -1.71
N ASP A 398 -14.01 -4.90 -2.62
CA ASP A 398 -13.96 -3.47 -2.33
C ASP A 398 -14.49 -2.66 -3.53
N SER A 399 -14.81 -1.37 -3.34
CA SER A 399 -15.16 -0.46 -4.44
C SER A 399 -13.95 -0.08 -5.28
N SER A 400 -12.76 -0.11 -4.69
CA SER A 400 -11.48 0.11 -5.35
C SER A 400 -10.73 -1.20 -5.61
N GLU A 401 -9.64 -1.14 -6.39
CA GLU A 401 -8.84 -2.33 -6.67
C GLU A 401 -8.07 -2.80 -5.43
N ILE A 402 -8.06 -4.11 -5.19
CA ILE A 402 -7.29 -4.72 -4.09
C ILE A 402 -5.79 -4.73 -4.44
N ASP A 403 -4.96 -4.14 -3.58
CA ASP A 403 -3.50 -4.12 -3.72
C ASP A 403 -2.89 -5.46 -3.29
N TRP A 404 -3.10 -5.82 -2.02
CA TRP A 404 -2.55 -7.06 -1.46
C TRP A 404 -3.50 -7.74 -0.49
N VAL A 405 -3.33 -9.05 -0.36
CA VAL A 405 -3.97 -9.89 0.66
C VAL A 405 -2.87 -10.69 1.35
N THR A 406 -2.77 -10.57 2.67
CA THR A 406 -1.80 -11.31 3.48
C THR A 406 -2.48 -12.28 4.43
N ILE A 407 -1.80 -13.39 4.68
CA ILE A 407 -2.19 -14.39 5.67
C ILE A 407 -1.04 -14.51 6.66
N SER A 408 -1.34 -14.27 7.92
CA SER A 408 -0.40 -14.49 9.01
C SER A 408 -0.91 -15.55 9.97
N ILE A 409 0.00 -16.35 10.48
CA ILE A 409 -0.27 -17.41 11.46
C ILE A 409 0.54 -17.10 12.71
N ARG A 410 -0.10 -17.16 13.88
CA ARG A 410 0.55 -16.98 15.18
C ARG A 410 0.12 -18.02 16.19
N GLU A 411 0.96 -18.28 17.18
CA GLU A 411 0.54 -19.03 18.37
C GLU A 411 -0.43 -18.19 19.21
N PHE A 412 -1.29 -18.85 19.99
CA PHE A 412 -2.22 -18.15 20.88
C PHE A 412 -1.49 -17.28 21.90
N GLY A 413 -1.62 -15.96 21.77
CA GLY A 413 -0.94 -14.99 22.63
C GLY A 413 0.56 -14.85 22.39
N GLY A 414 1.08 -15.42 21.30
CA GLY A 414 2.47 -15.31 20.87
C GLY A 414 2.67 -14.43 19.63
N ASP A 415 3.92 -14.37 19.17
CA ASP A 415 4.31 -13.66 17.96
C ASP A 415 3.89 -14.39 16.68
N GLN A 416 3.89 -13.69 15.55
CA GLN A 416 3.67 -14.29 14.23
C GLN A 416 4.79 -15.29 13.91
N VAL A 417 4.39 -16.50 13.52
CA VAL A 417 5.31 -17.59 13.14
C VAL A 417 5.38 -17.77 11.62
N PHE A 418 4.39 -17.24 10.88
CA PHE A 418 4.36 -17.24 9.43
C PHE A 418 3.61 -16.02 8.90
N VAL A 419 4.07 -15.48 7.78
CA VAL A 419 3.39 -14.45 6.98
C VAL A 419 3.60 -14.80 5.50
N GLY A 420 2.51 -14.83 4.73
CA GLY A 420 2.56 -15.05 3.28
C GLY A 420 1.55 -14.17 2.55
N GLU A 421 1.90 -13.77 1.33
CA GLU A 421 1.02 -13.03 0.42
C GLU A 421 0.20 -14.00 -0.43
N ALA A 422 -1.12 -13.80 -0.47
CA ALA A 422 -2.01 -14.58 -1.31
C ALA A 422 -1.90 -14.12 -2.77
N THR A 423 -2.12 -15.05 -3.69
CA THR A 423 -2.16 -14.80 -5.14
C THR A 423 -3.60 -14.63 -5.59
N ARG A 424 -3.87 -13.57 -6.35
CA ARG A 424 -5.17 -13.30 -6.98
C ARG A 424 -5.52 -14.37 -8.01
N ILE A 425 -6.72 -14.93 -7.93
CA ILE A 425 -7.26 -15.94 -8.86
C ILE A 425 -8.21 -15.31 -9.87
N ASN A 426 -9.07 -14.43 -9.38
CA ASN A 426 -9.97 -13.60 -10.19
C ASN A 426 -10.23 -12.28 -9.45
N ASP A 427 -11.28 -11.55 -9.85
CA ASP A 427 -11.51 -10.20 -9.34
C ASP A 427 -11.67 -10.13 -7.82
N GLU A 428 -12.24 -11.17 -7.20
CA GLU A 428 -12.56 -11.22 -5.77
C GLU A 428 -11.85 -12.35 -5.01
N GLU A 429 -11.47 -13.44 -5.69
CA GLU A 429 -10.90 -14.64 -5.03
C GLU A 429 -9.37 -14.62 -5.00
N TRP A 430 -8.82 -14.95 -3.83
CA TRP A 430 -7.40 -15.01 -3.52
C TRP A 430 -7.04 -16.36 -2.89
N GLN A 431 -5.84 -16.85 -3.18
CA GLN A 431 -5.36 -18.12 -2.62
C GLN A 431 -3.93 -18.07 -2.09
N LEU A 432 -3.65 -18.88 -1.08
CA LEU A 432 -2.28 -19.21 -0.66
C LEU A 432 -2.18 -20.70 -0.38
N ILE A 433 -1.15 -21.35 -0.90
CA ILE A 433 -0.82 -22.73 -0.50
C ILE A 433 0.14 -22.66 0.68
N PHE A 434 -0.22 -23.33 1.76
CA PHE A 434 0.56 -23.40 2.98
C PHE A 434 0.78 -24.84 3.40
N TYR A 435 2.02 -25.18 3.74
CA TYR A 435 2.38 -26.51 4.21
C TYR A 435 2.57 -26.49 5.71
N THR A 436 1.74 -27.25 6.43
CA THR A 436 1.73 -27.27 7.90
C THR A 436 3.03 -27.79 8.52
N THR A 437 3.84 -28.55 7.76
CA THR A 437 5.13 -29.11 8.21
C THR A 437 6.16 -28.06 8.59
N VAL A 438 5.98 -26.80 8.18
CA VAL A 438 6.87 -25.70 8.59
C VAL A 438 6.61 -25.23 10.03
N LEU A 439 5.50 -25.67 10.64
CA LEU A 439 5.12 -25.34 12.01
C LEU A 439 4.97 -26.61 12.87
N PRO A 440 5.33 -26.56 14.17
CA PRO A 440 5.07 -27.65 15.10
C PRO A 440 3.57 -27.93 15.29
N ASP A 441 3.25 -29.13 15.76
CA ASP A 441 1.90 -29.48 16.21
C ASP A 441 1.43 -28.55 17.33
N GLY A 442 0.23 -28.00 17.20
CA GLY A 442 -0.26 -26.99 18.15
C GLY A 442 -1.56 -26.32 17.76
N TYR A 443 -1.92 -25.29 18.52
CA TYR A 443 -3.09 -24.44 18.27
C TYR A 443 -2.62 -23.06 17.81
N TYR A 444 -3.20 -22.57 16.72
CA TYR A 444 -2.79 -21.35 16.06
C TYR A 444 -3.99 -20.45 15.76
N GLN A 445 -3.72 -19.16 15.58
CA GLN A 445 -4.65 -18.20 15.03
C GLN A 445 -4.19 -17.76 13.65
N ILE A 446 -5.10 -17.77 12.69
CA ILE A 446 -4.91 -17.24 11.35
C ILE A 446 -5.53 -15.85 11.31
N ILE A 447 -4.77 -14.90 10.80
CA ILE A 447 -5.20 -13.52 10.61
C ILE A 447 -5.02 -13.21 9.14
N VAL A 448 -6.12 -12.85 8.48
CA VAL A 448 -6.11 -12.43 7.08
C VAL A 448 -6.29 -10.93 7.03
N GLY A 449 -5.33 -10.24 6.43
CA GLY A 449 -5.37 -8.81 6.18
C GLY A 449 -5.48 -8.54 4.68
N ALA A 450 -6.10 -7.43 4.31
CA ALA A 450 -6.10 -6.93 2.94
C ALA A 450 -5.94 -5.42 2.94
N SER A 451 -5.40 -4.90 1.83
CA SER A 451 -5.38 -3.48 1.51
C SER A 451 -5.94 -3.28 0.12
N ASP A 452 -6.67 -2.19 -0.08
CA ASP A 452 -6.89 -1.66 -1.41
C ASP A 452 -5.67 -0.86 -1.91
N ILE A 453 -5.74 -0.42 -3.18
CA ILE A 453 -4.72 0.38 -3.87
C ILE A 453 -4.60 1.82 -3.32
N ILE A 454 -5.55 2.24 -2.50
CA ILE A 454 -5.61 3.57 -1.88
C ILE A 454 -4.93 3.55 -0.50
N GLY A 455 -4.81 2.35 0.10
CA GLY A 455 -4.18 2.10 1.39
C GLY A 455 -5.17 1.86 2.53
N ASN A 456 -6.48 1.75 2.26
CA ASN A 456 -7.44 1.34 3.28
C ASN A 456 -7.20 -0.13 3.61
N THR A 457 -7.07 -0.42 4.91
CA THR A 457 -6.75 -1.77 5.38
C THR A 457 -7.88 -2.38 6.19
N ALA A 458 -8.06 -3.69 6.00
CA ALA A 458 -9.00 -4.48 6.76
C ALA A 458 -8.34 -5.76 7.30
N SER A 459 -8.89 -6.28 8.39
CA SER A 459 -8.53 -7.59 8.93
C SER A 459 -9.79 -8.39 9.19
N ALA A 460 -9.82 -9.63 8.70
CA ALA A 460 -10.84 -10.59 9.09
C ALA A 460 -10.71 -10.92 10.59
N PRO A 461 -11.81 -11.34 11.25
CA PRO A 461 -11.73 -11.90 12.60
C PRO A 461 -10.73 -13.07 12.64
N PRO A 462 -9.88 -13.17 13.69
CA PRO A 462 -8.91 -14.26 13.79
C PRO A 462 -9.60 -15.62 13.81
N LEU A 463 -9.11 -16.54 12.97
CA LEU A 463 -9.63 -17.90 12.85
C LEU A 463 -8.75 -18.87 13.64
N ASN A 464 -9.35 -19.65 14.53
CA ASN A 464 -8.60 -20.60 15.36
C ASN A 464 -8.50 -21.96 14.65
N VAL A 465 -7.29 -22.51 14.57
CA VAL A 465 -7.03 -23.82 13.96
C VAL A 465 -6.09 -24.66 14.82
N SER A 466 -6.00 -25.95 14.52
CA SER A 466 -4.95 -26.82 15.06
C SER A 466 -4.12 -27.42 13.95
N ILE A 467 -2.81 -27.49 14.13
CA ILE A 467 -1.90 -28.17 13.20
C ILE A 467 -1.55 -29.53 13.78
N ARG A 468 -1.62 -30.57 12.93
CA ARG A 468 -1.12 -31.92 13.23
C ARG A 468 -0.33 -32.43 12.03
N ASN A 469 0.96 -32.67 12.23
CA ASN A 469 1.82 -33.26 11.23
C ASN A 469 1.88 -34.78 11.42
N PHE A 470 1.66 -35.53 10.33
CA PHE A 470 1.91 -36.97 10.31
C PHE A 470 3.15 -37.26 9.47
N PRO A 471 4.11 -38.07 9.95
CA PRO A 471 5.25 -38.43 9.14
C PRO A 471 4.82 -39.35 7.98
N LEU A 472 5.50 -39.22 6.84
CA LEU A 472 5.45 -40.20 5.75
C LEU A 472 6.01 -41.53 6.26
N THR A 473 5.21 -42.59 6.23
CA THR A 473 5.62 -43.92 6.73
C THR A 473 5.23 -45.05 5.77
N ILE A 474 6.15 -45.98 5.53
CA ILE A 474 5.88 -47.25 4.83
C ILE A 474 5.33 -48.26 5.84
N ASP A 475 4.01 -48.38 5.84
CA ASP A 475 3.28 -49.28 6.73
C ASP A 475 3.65 -50.75 6.47
N SER A 476 3.67 -51.16 5.19
CA SER A 476 4.01 -52.53 4.81
C SER A 476 4.76 -52.60 3.48
N PHE A 477 5.64 -53.57 3.35
CA PHE A 477 6.32 -53.90 2.10
C PHE A 477 6.41 -55.42 1.99
N THR A 478 5.74 -55.98 0.99
CA THR A 478 5.48 -57.42 0.86
C THR A 478 5.73 -57.88 -0.57
N GLY A 479 5.93 -59.18 -0.76
CA GLY A 479 6.21 -59.78 -2.07
C GLY A 479 6.04 -61.29 -2.03
N GLN A 480 6.22 -61.94 -3.18
CA GLN A 480 6.18 -63.39 -3.25
C GLN A 480 7.32 -64.02 -2.43
N LEU A 481 6.97 -64.82 -1.41
CA LEU A 481 7.94 -65.55 -0.60
C LEU A 481 8.47 -66.79 -1.34
N GLY A 482 9.79 -67.02 -1.24
CA GLY A 482 10.45 -68.23 -1.75
C GLY A 482 11.46 -67.97 -2.87
N SER A 483 11.84 -69.04 -3.58
CA SER A 483 12.80 -68.98 -4.69
C SER A 483 12.09 -68.85 -6.04
N ILE A 484 12.56 -67.93 -6.89
CA ILE A 484 12.08 -67.71 -8.26
C ILE A 484 13.10 -68.21 -9.28
N LYS A 485 12.60 -68.72 -10.41
CA LYS A 485 13.46 -69.13 -11.51
C LYS A 485 13.98 -67.89 -12.23
N ILE A 486 15.24 -67.91 -12.66
CA ILE A 486 15.82 -66.87 -13.52
C ILE A 486 14.91 -66.53 -14.71
N GLY A 487 14.65 -65.24 -14.91
CA GLY A 487 13.74 -64.71 -15.93
C GLY A 487 12.24 -64.72 -15.59
N ASP A 488 11.80 -65.39 -14.52
CA ASP A 488 10.42 -65.26 -14.05
C ASP A 488 10.28 -63.97 -13.20
N PRO A 489 9.21 -63.17 -13.37
CA PRO A 489 9.04 -61.93 -12.62
C PRO A 489 8.63 -62.19 -11.17
N ILE A 490 9.16 -61.40 -10.24
CA ILE A 490 8.66 -61.26 -8.87
C ILE A 490 7.85 -59.97 -8.75
N GLN A 491 6.67 -60.05 -8.15
CA GLN A 491 5.86 -58.88 -7.82
C GLN A 491 6.03 -58.51 -6.34
N VAL A 492 6.18 -57.22 -6.08
CA VAL A 492 6.21 -56.62 -4.74
C VAL A 492 5.14 -55.53 -4.62
N ASN A 493 4.65 -55.33 -3.39
CA ASN A 493 3.62 -54.37 -3.04
C ASN A 493 4.01 -53.63 -1.75
N GLY A 494 4.01 -52.30 -1.81
CA GLY A 494 4.21 -51.42 -0.67
C GLY A 494 2.95 -50.61 -0.35
N THR A 495 2.62 -50.49 0.94
CA THR A 495 1.59 -49.58 1.42
C THR A 495 2.22 -48.54 2.33
N PHE A 496 1.73 -47.30 2.26
CA PHE A 496 2.25 -46.19 3.04
C PHE A 496 1.13 -45.26 3.47
N THR A 497 1.37 -44.58 4.59
CA THR A 497 0.48 -43.58 5.16
C THR A 497 1.07 -42.19 4.97
N ASN A 498 0.17 -41.24 4.72
CA ASN A 498 0.44 -39.82 4.57
C ASN A 498 1.23 -39.37 3.32
N PRO A 499 0.82 -39.73 2.09
CA PRO A 499 1.20 -38.91 0.95
C PRO A 499 0.37 -37.62 1.02
N ASP A 500 1.01 -36.50 1.38
CA ASP A 500 0.43 -35.17 1.24
C ASP A 500 -0.17 -35.04 -0.17
N SER A 501 -1.48 -34.80 -0.27
CA SER A 501 -2.19 -34.71 -1.54
C SER A 501 -1.78 -33.49 -2.38
N LEU A 502 -1.01 -32.56 -1.82
CA LEU A 502 -0.47 -31.40 -2.53
C LEU A 502 1.02 -31.55 -2.88
N ARG A 503 1.67 -32.68 -2.58
CA ARG A 503 3.07 -32.97 -2.92
C ARG A 503 3.21 -34.17 -3.83
N ALA A 504 4.11 -34.05 -4.80
CA ALA A 504 4.51 -35.18 -5.63
C ALA A 504 5.36 -36.15 -4.80
N HIS A 505 4.90 -37.39 -4.70
CA HIS A 505 5.62 -38.49 -4.05
C HIS A 505 6.14 -39.48 -5.10
N VAL A 506 7.29 -40.08 -4.83
CA VAL A 506 7.92 -41.08 -5.69
C VAL A 506 8.25 -42.31 -4.86
N ALA A 507 7.80 -43.47 -5.31
CA ALA A 507 8.28 -44.76 -4.84
C ALA A 507 9.45 -45.23 -5.72
N THR A 508 10.58 -45.51 -5.11
CA THR A 508 11.77 -46.06 -5.75
C THR A 508 12.00 -47.47 -5.23
N PHE A 509 12.16 -48.43 -6.14
CA PHE A 509 12.44 -49.83 -5.85
C PHE A 509 13.87 -50.13 -6.33
N ASP A 510 14.79 -50.36 -5.40
CA ASP A 510 16.12 -50.90 -5.69
C ASP A 510 16.03 -52.43 -5.60
N TRP A 511 16.30 -53.11 -6.72
CA TRP A 511 16.17 -54.55 -6.83
C TRP A 511 17.42 -55.31 -6.36
N GLY A 512 18.49 -54.61 -5.97
CA GLY A 512 19.72 -55.22 -5.46
C GLY A 512 20.61 -55.85 -6.54
N ASP A 513 20.16 -55.90 -7.80
CA ASP A 513 20.96 -56.32 -8.96
C ASP A 513 21.55 -55.15 -9.76
N GLY A 514 21.34 -53.92 -9.25
CA GLY A 514 21.76 -52.67 -9.87
C GLY A 514 20.69 -52.01 -10.73
N GLU A 515 19.53 -52.64 -10.93
CA GLU A 515 18.37 -52.01 -11.57
C GLU A 515 17.48 -51.31 -10.53
N ILE A 516 16.85 -50.21 -10.96
CA ILE A 516 15.96 -49.39 -10.13
C ILE A 516 14.66 -49.13 -10.91
N SER A 517 13.52 -49.37 -10.28
CA SER A 517 12.21 -48.97 -10.78
C SER A 517 11.69 -47.76 -10.01
N GLN A 518 11.05 -46.81 -10.70
CA GLN A 518 10.42 -45.65 -10.07
C GLN A 518 8.95 -45.52 -10.48
N ILE A 519 8.11 -45.19 -9.50
CA ILE A 519 6.67 -44.97 -9.67
C ILE A 519 6.30 -43.64 -9.04
N ASN A 520 5.74 -42.73 -9.84
CA ASN A 520 5.11 -41.52 -9.32
C ASN A 520 3.79 -41.89 -8.63
N ILE A 521 3.64 -41.48 -7.39
CA ILE A 521 2.43 -41.70 -6.59
C ILE A 521 1.49 -40.52 -6.85
N GLY A 522 0.30 -40.82 -7.39
CA GLY A 522 -0.75 -39.82 -7.60
C GLY A 522 -1.56 -39.52 -6.33
N ASP A 523 -2.33 -38.45 -6.37
CA ASP A 523 -3.12 -37.97 -5.23
C ASP A 523 -4.05 -39.07 -4.68
N GLY A 524 -4.01 -39.26 -3.36
CA GLY A 524 -4.84 -40.26 -2.65
C GLY A 524 -4.42 -41.72 -2.87
N VAL A 525 -3.39 -42.00 -3.67
CA VAL A 525 -2.85 -43.36 -3.85
C VAL A 525 -1.96 -43.71 -2.66
N ARG A 526 -2.28 -44.82 -1.98
CA ARG A 526 -1.57 -45.29 -0.76
C ARG A 526 -0.86 -46.64 -0.93
N THR A 527 -0.81 -47.11 -2.18
CA THR A 527 -0.30 -48.43 -2.52
C THR A 527 0.50 -48.35 -3.81
N VAL A 528 1.66 -49.00 -3.84
CA VAL A 528 2.51 -49.12 -5.03
C VAL A 528 2.84 -50.59 -5.28
N THR A 529 2.63 -51.01 -6.53
CA THR A 529 2.90 -52.39 -6.96
C THR A 529 3.81 -52.34 -8.18
N THR A 530 4.83 -53.19 -8.20
CA THR A 530 5.74 -53.32 -9.33
C THR A 530 6.27 -54.75 -9.42
N ASP A 531 6.88 -55.09 -10.56
CA ASP A 531 7.50 -56.39 -10.78
C ASP A 531 8.88 -56.26 -11.45
N HIS A 532 9.71 -57.27 -11.25
CA HIS A 532 11.06 -57.34 -11.80
C HIS A 532 11.47 -58.78 -12.13
N ALA A 533 12.25 -58.95 -13.19
CA ALA A 533 12.77 -60.25 -13.60
C ALA A 533 14.30 -60.23 -13.61
N TYR A 534 14.91 -61.05 -12.75
CA TYR A 534 16.36 -61.13 -12.63
C TYR A 534 16.98 -61.93 -13.77
N ASN A 535 18.03 -61.36 -14.35
CA ASN A 535 18.79 -61.96 -15.47
C ASN A 535 20.05 -62.72 -15.02
N ILE A 536 20.35 -62.70 -13.71
CA ILE A 536 21.51 -63.36 -13.11
C ILE A 536 21.04 -64.10 -11.87
N THR A 537 21.52 -65.33 -11.68
CA THR A 537 21.27 -66.10 -10.45
C THR A 537 21.97 -65.49 -9.25
N GLY A 538 21.30 -65.49 -8.10
CA GLY A 538 21.81 -64.83 -6.91
C GLY A 538 20.80 -64.76 -5.79
N VAL A 539 21.18 -64.08 -4.73
CA VAL A 539 20.32 -63.69 -3.60
C VAL A 539 20.30 -62.17 -3.59
N TYR A 540 19.11 -61.56 -3.61
CA TYR A 540 18.93 -60.11 -3.74
C TYR A 540 18.02 -59.58 -2.64
N SER A 541 18.35 -58.43 -2.04
CA SER A 541 17.44 -57.69 -1.16
C SER A 541 16.76 -56.57 -1.94
N ILE A 542 15.44 -56.44 -1.83
CA ILE A 542 14.70 -55.35 -2.50
C ILE A 542 14.45 -54.23 -1.49
N THR A 543 14.77 -52.99 -1.84
CA THR A 543 14.49 -51.82 -1.00
C THR A 543 13.43 -50.94 -1.63
N LEU A 544 12.35 -50.67 -0.91
CA LEU A 544 11.38 -49.62 -1.26
C LEU A 544 11.73 -48.35 -0.50
N THR A 545 11.88 -47.24 -1.22
CA THR A 545 11.97 -45.89 -0.68
C THR A 545 10.81 -45.07 -1.18
N VAL A 546 10.03 -44.46 -0.29
CA VAL A 546 9.01 -43.48 -0.66
C VAL A 546 9.51 -42.11 -0.21
N SER A 547 9.55 -41.14 -1.12
CA SER A 547 10.03 -39.79 -0.84
C SER A 547 9.17 -38.72 -1.48
N ASN A 548 9.15 -37.53 -0.90
CA ASN A 548 8.59 -36.33 -1.53
C ASN A 548 9.68 -35.37 -2.05
N ASN A 549 9.24 -34.35 -2.78
CA ASN A 549 10.08 -33.29 -3.35
C ASN A 549 10.72 -32.35 -2.31
N GLU A 550 10.33 -32.45 -1.04
CA GLU A 550 10.82 -31.60 0.06
C GLU A 550 11.81 -32.33 0.98
N GLY A 551 12.16 -33.57 0.64
CA GLY A 551 13.21 -34.35 1.30
C GLY A 551 12.73 -35.25 2.43
N GLU A 552 11.43 -35.36 2.66
CA GLU A 552 10.87 -36.38 3.53
C GLU A 552 10.94 -37.74 2.82
N SER A 553 11.41 -38.77 3.52
CA SER A 553 11.51 -40.11 2.98
C SER A 553 11.40 -41.17 4.06
N ASP A 554 10.82 -42.30 3.72
CA ASP A 554 10.91 -43.53 4.50
C ASP A 554 11.39 -44.69 3.60
N SER A 555 12.02 -45.70 4.19
CA SER A 555 12.56 -46.85 3.45
C SER A 555 12.34 -48.17 4.19
N LYS A 556 11.95 -49.21 3.44
CA LYS A 556 11.70 -50.55 3.97
C LYS A 556 12.31 -51.59 3.04
N VAL A 557 12.99 -52.56 3.64
CA VAL A 557 13.61 -53.68 2.90
C VAL A 557 12.64 -54.87 2.92
N PHE A 558 12.41 -55.45 1.75
CA PHE A 558 11.76 -56.76 1.62
C PHE A 558 12.85 -57.83 1.65
N GLU A 559 12.58 -58.92 2.37
CA GLU A 559 13.50 -60.03 2.59
C GLU A 559 14.10 -60.58 1.28
N TYR A 560 15.18 -61.35 1.44
CA TYR A 560 15.98 -61.86 0.34
C TYR A 560 15.17 -62.68 -0.68
N VAL A 561 15.31 -62.31 -1.95
CA VAL A 561 14.76 -63.01 -3.11
C VAL A 561 15.83 -63.94 -3.67
N VAL A 562 15.52 -65.23 -3.71
CA VAL A 562 16.43 -66.26 -4.23
C VAL A 562 16.13 -66.52 -5.70
N VAL A 563 17.11 -66.27 -6.57
CA VAL A 563 17.01 -66.48 -8.02
C VAL A 563 17.86 -67.68 -8.43
N TYR A 564 17.21 -68.76 -8.87
CA TYR A 564 17.88 -70.01 -9.26
C TYR A 564 17.79 -70.31 -10.76
N ASP A 565 18.78 -71.04 -11.27
CA ASP A 565 18.80 -71.57 -12.63
C ASP A 565 18.89 -73.10 -12.60
N PRO A 566 17.81 -73.84 -12.94
CA PRO A 566 17.82 -75.30 -13.07
C PRO A 566 18.84 -75.83 -14.08
N GLU A 567 19.31 -74.99 -14.99
CA GLU A 567 20.29 -75.32 -16.02
C GLU A 567 21.72 -74.88 -15.66
N GLY A 568 21.89 -74.14 -14.56
CA GLY A 568 23.16 -73.52 -14.13
C GLY A 568 24.27 -74.49 -13.74
N GLY A 569 23.95 -75.78 -13.58
CA GLY A 569 24.92 -76.84 -13.31
C GLY A 569 24.66 -77.59 -12.01
N PHE A 570 25.73 -78.04 -11.36
CA PHE A 570 25.69 -78.65 -10.04
C PHE A 570 26.95 -78.36 -9.25
N ILE A 571 26.88 -78.50 -7.94
CA ILE A 571 28.02 -78.30 -7.05
C ILE A 571 28.35 -79.61 -6.32
N THR A 572 29.64 -79.85 -6.13
CA THR A 572 30.18 -80.92 -5.29
C THR A 572 31.25 -80.33 -4.39
N GLY A 573 31.31 -80.77 -3.14
CA GLY A 573 32.41 -80.41 -2.28
C GLY A 573 32.64 -81.46 -1.21
N GLY A 574 33.87 -81.58 -0.75
CA GLY A 574 34.20 -82.45 0.36
C GLY A 574 35.51 -82.02 0.99
N GLY A 575 35.56 -82.03 2.31
CA GLY A 575 36.71 -81.48 3.02
C GLY A 575 36.46 -81.29 4.50
N TRP A 576 37.20 -80.37 5.09
CA TRP A 576 37.02 -79.98 6.48
C TRP A 576 37.31 -78.50 6.69
N ILE A 577 36.68 -77.93 7.72
CA ILE A 577 36.97 -76.61 8.26
C ILE A 577 37.43 -76.74 9.71
N GLU A 578 38.17 -75.75 10.20
CA GLU A 578 38.34 -75.57 11.64
C GLU A 578 37.12 -74.80 12.16
N SER A 579 36.22 -75.48 12.88
CA SER A 579 35.03 -74.85 13.47
C SER A 579 35.48 -73.85 14.54
N PRO A 580 35.09 -72.57 14.44
CA PRO A 580 35.46 -71.58 15.43
C PRO A 580 34.67 -71.75 16.73
N VAL A 581 35.17 -71.18 17.82
CA VAL A 581 34.41 -71.01 19.07
C VAL A 581 33.14 -70.18 18.80
N GLY A 582 32.06 -70.50 19.49
CA GLY A 582 30.74 -69.89 19.30
C GLY A 582 29.92 -70.49 18.17
N ALA A 583 30.51 -71.29 17.28
CA ALA A 583 29.78 -71.85 16.13
C ALA A 583 28.69 -72.86 16.53
N TYR A 584 28.88 -73.60 17.62
CA TYR A 584 27.90 -74.55 18.13
C TYR A 584 27.19 -73.95 19.35
N THR A 585 25.90 -73.64 19.21
CA THR A 585 25.19 -72.82 20.21
C THR A 585 24.90 -73.55 21.52
N ALA A 586 24.85 -74.89 21.51
CA ALA A 586 24.63 -75.68 22.71
C ALA A 586 25.86 -75.73 23.63
N ASP A 587 27.06 -75.57 23.09
CA ASP A 587 28.31 -75.42 23.84
C ASP A 587 29.29 -74.50 23.10
N PRO A 588 29.20 -73.17 23.35
CA PRO A 588 29.96 -72.15 22.62
C PRO A 588 31.48 -72.24 22.79
N ASP A 589 31.99 -72.95 23.79
CA ASP A 589 33.44 -73.05 24.03
C ASP A 589 34.11 -74.09 23.11
N LEU A 590 33.32 -74.95 22.45
CA LEU A 590 33.85 -75.99 21.57
C LEU A 590 34.36 -75.38 20.25
N SER A 591 35.58 -75.78 19.89
CA SER A 591 36.20 -75.56 18.59
C SER A 591 36.90 -76.84 18.16
N GLY A 592 37.16 -76.97 16.86
CA GLY A 592 37.81 -78.17 16.34
C GLY A 592 37.48 -78.47 14.90
N LYS A 593 38.13 -79.51 14.37
CA LYS A 593 37.90 -80.00 13.02
C LYS A 593 36.45 -80.46 12.80
N ALA A 594 35.80 -79.89 11.78
CA ALA A 594 34.51 -80.32 11.27
C ALA A 594 34.63 -80.77 9.81
N ASN A 595 34.18 -81.99 9.51
CA ASN A 595 34.22 -82.54 8.15
C ASN A 595 32.89 -82.25 7.44
N PHE A 596 32.95 -82.03 6.13
CA PHE A 596 31.77 -81.85 5.30
C PHE A 596 31.89 -82.61 3.99
N GLY A 597 30.75 -82.98 3.43
CA GLY A 597 30.64 -83.54 2.09
C GLY A 597 29.28 -83.21 1.52
N PHE A 598 29.23 -82.71 0.30
CA PHE A 598 27.99 -82.37 -0.35
C PHE A 598 28.01 -82.54 -1.86
N VAL A 599 26.85 -82.83 -2.42
CA VAL A 599 26.52 -82.75 -3.83
C VAL A 599 25.10 -82.26 -3.97
N ALA A 600 24.84 -81.28 -4.82
CA ALA A 600 23.48 -80.83 -5.13
C ALA A 600 23.35 -80.49 -6.61
N LYS A 601 22.27 -80.97 -7.24
CA LYS A 601 21.97 -80.73 -8.65
C LYS A 601 20.47 -80.66 -8.94
N TYR A 602 20.08 -79.82 -9.88
CA TYR A 602 18.77 -79.94 -10.52
C TYR A 602 18.78 -81.09 -11.53
N LYS A 603 17.81 -82.00 -11.41
CA LYS A 603 17.54 -82.99 -12.47
C LYS A 603 16.84 -82.29 -13.65
N LYS A 604 16.95 -82.84 -14.86
CA LYS A 604 16.31 -82.25 -16.05
C LYS A 604 14.80 -82.08 -15.82
N GLY A 605 14.31 -80.85 -15.96
CA GLY A 605 12.90 -80.51 -15.77
C GLY A 605 12.44 -80.42 -14.30
N ALA A 606 13.35 -80.54 -13.33
CA ALA A 606 13.04 -80.38 -11.92
C ALA A 606 13.17 -78.92 -11.48
N THR A 607 12.25 -78.47 -10.62
CA THR A 607 12.28 -77.15 -9.97
C THR A 607 12.87 -77.18 -8.57
N VAL A 608 13.13 -78.38 -8.04
CA VAL A 608 13.75 -78.62 -6.74
C VAL A 608 15.02 -79.47 -6.97
N PRO A 609 16.17 -79.12 -6.37
CA PRO A 609 17.39 -79.88 -6.57
C PRO A 609 17.36 -81.19 -5.77
N THR A 610 18.26 -82.09 -6.11
CA THR A 610 18.48 -83.34 -5.38
C THR A 610 19.95 -83.45 -5.04
N GLY A 611 20.25 -83.99 -3.88
CA GLY A 611 21.60 -84.01 -3.38
C GLY A 611 21.79 -84.90 -2.16
N ASN A 612 23.00 -84.83 -1.63
CA ASN A 612 23.35 -85.35 -0.32
C ASN A 612 24.33 -84.36 0.30
N THR A 613 24.05 -83.88 1.51
CA THR A 613 24.87 -82.97 2.29
C THR A 613 25.04 -83.59 3.66
N ALA A 614 26.28 -83.78 4.07
CA ALA A 614 26.65 -84.30 5.38
C ALA A 614 27.66 -83.34 6.03
N PHE A 615 27.48 -83.09 7.31
CA PHE A 615 28.37 -82.25 8.11
C PHE A 615 28.59 -82.87 9.48
N GLN A 616 29.84 -83.07 9.87
CA GLN A 616 30.20 -83.74 11.11
C GLN A 616 31.20 -82.90 11.92
N PHE A 617 30.71 -82.28 12.99
CA PHE A 617 31.52 -81.61 13.99
C PHE A 617 31.79 -82.55 15.17
N HIS A 618 33.01 -83.08 15.24
CA HIS A 618 33.36 -84.17 16.14
C HIS A 618 33.39 -83.74 17.61
N ALA A 619 33.82 -82.51 17.89
CA ALA A 619 33.96 -82.03 19.27
C ALA A 619 32.60 -81.85 19.96
N GLY A 620 31.55 -81.52 19.22
CA GLY A 620 30.19 -81.34 19.72
C GLY A 620 29.24 -82.52 19.46
N ASP A 621 29.75 -83.69 19.04
CA ASP A 621 28.94 -84.86 18.65
C ASP A 621 27.76 -84.52 17.72
N LEU A 622 27.98 -83.60 16.77
CA LEU A 622 26.97 -83.13 15.83
C LEU A 622 27.22 -83.77 14.47
N ASN A 623 26.30 -84.63 14.03
CA ASN A 623 26.34 -85.29 12.73
C ASN A 623 25.06 -85.00 11.93
N PHE A 624 25.13 -84.01 11.06
CA PHE A 624 24.02 -83.58 10.22
C PHE A 624 23.99 -84.32 8.87
N HIS A 625 22.80 -84.73 8.43
CA HIS A 625 22.54 -85.28 7.10
C HIS A 625 21.29 -84.65 6.48
N SER A 626 21.40 -84.18 5.25
CA SER A 626 20.25 -83.63 4.50
C SER A 626 19.25 -84.72 4.11
N ASP A 627 17.97 -84.42 4.27
CA ASP A 627 16.84 -85.23 3.80
C ASP A 627 16.20 -84.62 2.55
N THR A 628 15.95 -83.31 2.58
CA THR A 628 15.29 -82.58 1.50
C THR A 628 16.07 -81.33 1.11
N TYR A 629 15.78 -80.83 -0.08
CA TYR A 629 16.36 -79.61 -0.62
C TYR A 629 15.22 -78.70 -1.06
N GLU A 630 15.40 -77.40 -0.90
CA GLU A 630 14.46 -76.37 -1.34
C GLU A 630 14.96 -75.75 -2.64
N TRP A 631 16.21 -75.27 -2.64
CA TRP A 631 16.83 -74.66 -3.81
C TRP A 631 18.36 -74.80 -3.80
N LEU A 632 18.95 -74.60 -4.97
CA LEU A 632 20.38 -74.52 -5.23
C LEU A 632 20.64 -73.30 -6.10
N ILE A 633 21.57 -72.46 -5.69
CA ILE A 633 22.06 -71.34 -6.48
C ILE A 633 23.46 -71.69 -6.95
N ILE A 634 23.76 -71.41 -8.22
CA ILE A 634 25.12 -71.35 -8.74
C ILE A 634 25.28 -69.98 -9.37
N ALA A 635 26.09 -69.13 -8.75
CA ALA A 635 26.35 -67.75 -9.14
C ALA A 635 27.86 -67.54 -9.27
N GLY A 636 28.39 -67.63 -10.51
CA GLY A 636 29.82 -67.49 -10.75
C GLY A 636 30.66 -68.61 -10.13
N ALA A 637 31.36 -68.28 -9.03
CA ALA A 637 32.17 -69.16 -8.21
C ALA A 637 31.50 -69.54 -6.86
N LEU A 638 30.31 -69.00 -6.60
CA LEU A 638 29.51 -69.24 -5.40
C LEU A 638 28.44 -70.29 -5.69
N GLY A 639 28.27 -71.24 -4.79
CA GLY A 639 27.12 -72.13 -4.74
C GLY A 639 26.45 -72.08 -3.38
N MET A 640 25.13 -71.92 -3.36
CA MET A 640 24.34 -71.92 -2.13
C MET A 640 23.26 -72.98 -2.19
N ILE A 641 23.02 -73.66 -1.08
CA ILE A 641 22.04 -74.74 -0.97
C ILE A 641 21.20 -74.48 0.26
N LYS A 642 19.88 -74.58 0.13
CA LYS A 642 18.96 -74.62 1.27
C LYS A 642 18.15 -75.90 1.26
N GLY A 643 17.85 -76.42 2.44
CA GLY A 643 17.06 -77.62 2.59
C GLY A 643 16.79 -77.96 4.05
N SER A 644 16.41 -79.20 4.30
CA SER A 644 16.27 -79.74 5.64
C SER A 644 16.98 -81.07 5.81
N GLY A 645 17.22 -81.46 7.05
CA GLY A 645 17.86 -82.72 7.40
C GLY A 645 17.74 -83.06 8.88
N THR A 646 18.44 -84.10 9.28
CA THR A 646 18.46 -84.61 10.67
C THR A 646 19.82 -84.39 11.30
N ILE A 647 19.86 -84.23 12.63
CA ILE A 647 21.09 -84.26 13.42
C ILE A 647 21.09 -85.58 14.19
N ASN A 648 22.16 -86.35 14.06
CA ASN A 648 22.31 -87.67 14.69
C ASN A 648 21.16 -88.66 14.35
N GLY A 649 20.51 -88.47 13.20
CA GLY A 649 19.38 -89.28 12.73
C GLY A 649 18.02 -88.91 13.34
N GLU A 650 17.95 -87.83 14.12
CA GLU A 650 16.73 -87.37 14.77
C GLU A 650 16.40 -85.90 14.42
N GLY A 651 15.14 -85.52 14.62
CA GLY A 651 14.63 -84.17 14.41
C GLY A 651 14.51 -83.76 12.94
N SER A 652 14.05 -82.53 12.71
CA SER A 652 14.01 -81.89 11.40
C SER A 652 14.60 -80.49 11.55
N TYR A 653 15.74 -80.27 10.93
CA TYR A 653 16.51 -79.04 11.00
C TYR A 653 16.62 -78.45 9.61
N LYS A 654 16.46 -77.14 9.51
CA LYS A 654 16.79 -76.41 8.29
C LYS A 654 18.30 -76.25 8.20
N PHE A 655 18.82 -76.23 6.98
CA PHE A 655 20.20 -75.88 6.73
C PHE A 655 20.33 -74.96 5.53
N MET A 656 21.36 -74.14 5.58
CA MET A 656 21.85 -73.35 4.47
C MET A 656 23.36 -73.55 4.39
N LEU A 657 23.83 -73.91 3.21
CA LEU A 657 25.23 -74.18 2.92
C LEU A 657 25.68 -73.21 1.83
N THR A 658 26.77 -72.50 2.10
CA THR A 658 27.43 -71.61 1.14
C THR A 658 28.82 -72.14 0.85
N ALA A 659 29.12 -72.36 -0.42
CA ALA A 659 30.37 -72.94 -0.88
C ALA A 659 30.96 -72.08 -2.00
N VAL A 660 32.27 -71.88 -1.95
CA VAL A 660 33.01 -71.10 -2.94
C VAL A 660 34.04 -72.00 -3.59
N ASP A 661 34.00 -72.08 -4.93
CA ASP A 661 35.03 -72.71 -5.75
C ASP A 661 36.13 -71.67 -6.03
N GLY A 662 37.25 -71.81 -5.32
CA GLY A 662 38.37 -70.87 -5.37
C GLY A 662 39.09 -70.85 -6.72
N GLU A 663 38.99 -71.91 -7.52
CA GLU A 663 39.64 -72.03 -8.83
C GLU A 663 38.91 -71.21 -9.91
N LEU A 664 37.61 -70.97 -9.72
CA LEU A 664 36.81 -70.16 -10.66
C LEU A 664 37.06 -68.66 -10.49
N ASN A 665 36.90 -67.92 -11.60
CA ASN A 665 37.01 -66.46 -11.58
C ASN A 665 35.97 -65.86 -10.62
N GLY A 666 36.43 -64.99 -9.72
CA GLY A 666 35.63 -64.46 -8.60
C GLY A 666 35.69 -65.29 -7.31
N GLY A 667 36.29 -66.49 -7.31
CA GLY A 667 36.37 -67.37 -6.14
C GLY A 667 37.47 -67.03 -5.12
N GLY A 668 38.39 -66.13 -5.46
CA GLY A 668 39.43 -65.66 -4.54
C GLY A 668 40.61 -66.62 -4.33
N GLY A 669 40.75 -67.65 -5.18
CA GLY A 669 41.92 -68.53 -5.22
C GLY A 669 41.96 -69.66 -4.19
N VAL A 670 41.02 -69.68 -3.24
CA VAL A 670 40.90 -70.73 -2.21
C VAL A 670 39.44 -71.11 -2.00
N ASP A 671 39.20 -72.41 -1.79
CA ASP A 671 37.85 -72.92 -1.52
C ASP A 671 37.39 -72.49 -0.13
N LYS A 672 36.13 -72.04 -0.03
CA LYS A 672 35.51 -71.61 1.22
C LYS A 672 34.16 -72.27 1.45
N PHE A 673 33.79 -72.42 2.71
CA PHE A 673 32.60 -73.13 3.15
C PHE A 673 31.95 -72.45 4.35
N ARG A 674 30.62 -72.37 4.34
CA ARG A 674 29.76 -72.08 5.49
C ARG A 674 28.59 -73.06 5.50
N ILE A 675 28.19 -73.47 6.70
CA ILE A 675 26.92 -74.13 6.93
C ILE A 675 26.27 -73.53 8.19
N LYS A 676 25.03 -73.06 8.03
CA LYS A 676 24.11 -72.67 9.10
C LYS A 676 23.06 -73.78 9.21
N ILE A 677 22.82 -74.28 10.41
CA ILE A 677 21.82 -75.30 10.75
C ILE A 677 20.97 -74.74 11.88
N TRP A 678 19.65 -74.75 11.71
CA TRP A 678 18.72 -74.20 12.70
C TRP A 678 17.44 -75.02 12.74
N VAL A 679 16.65 -74.77 13.77
CA VAL A 679 15.26 -75.22 13.85
C VAL A 679 14.37 -73.98 13.90
N GLU A 680 13.23 -74.05 13.26
CA GLU A 680 12.21 -73.00 13.24
C GLU A 680 11.09 -73.41 14.21
N ASP A 681 10.68 -72.51 15.09
CA ASP A 681 9.55 -72.75 15.98
C ASP A 681 8.23 -72.68 15.19
N GLU A 682 7.43 -73.75 15.23
CA GLU A 682 6.22 -73.87 14.39
C GLU A 682 5.09 -72.89 14.78
N GLU A 683 5.09 -72.34 16.00
CA GLU A 683 4.05 -71.40 16.47
C GLU A 683 4.46 -69.94 16.27
N THR A 684 5.74 -69.63 16.43
CA THR A 684 6.26 -68.25 16.41
C THR A 684 7.04 -67.90 15.14
N GLY A 685 7.52 -68.90 14.39
CA GLY A 685 8.42 -68.72 13.26
C GLY A 685 9.84 -68.30 13.66
N GLU A 686 10.18 -68.28 14.95
CA GLU A 686 11.50 -67.87 15.41
C GLU A 686 12.58 -68.91 15.05
N GLU A 687 13.69 -68.44 14.46
CA GLU A 687 14.84 -69.29 14.13
C GLU A 687 15.75 -69.51 15.36
N ARG A 688 15.91 -70.76 15.77
CA ARG A 688 16.91 -71.15 16.77
C ARG A 688 18.09 -71.84 16.11
N ILE A 689 19.19 -71.11 15.99
CA ILE A 689 20.45 -71.60 15.40
C ILE A 689 21.04 -72.71 16.28
N ILE A 690 21.40 -73.83 15.66
CA ILE A 690 22.09 -74.97 16.29
C ILE A 690 23.58 -74.92 16.00
N TYR A 691 23.94 -74.65 14.75
CA TYR A 691 25.33 -74.54 14.33
C TYR A 691 25.47 -73.50 13.22
N ASP A 692 26.45 -72.60 13.31
CA ASP A 692 26.86 -71.72 12.22
C ASP A 692 28.35 -71.39 12.35
N ASN A 693 29.16 -71.83 11.40
CA ASN A 693 30.60 -71.54 11.42
C ASN A 693 30.92 -70.06 11.09
N MET A 694 29.92 -69.24 10.80
CA MET A 694 30.00 -67.79 10.72
C MET A 694 28.82 -67.15 11.47
N LEU A 695 28.59 -67.58 12.71
CA LEU A 695 27.49 -67.09 13.55
C LEU A 695 27.44 -65.55 13.60
N GLY A 696 26.26 -64.99 13.31
CA GLY A 696 26.01 -63.54 13.30
C GLY A 696 26.34 -62.84 11.98
N ALA A 697 26.86 -63.55 10.98
CA ALA A 697 26.96 -63.02 9.62
C ALA A 697 25.62 -63.16 8.90
N GLU A 698 25.27 -62.16 8.07
CA GLU A 698 24.08 -62.20 7.22
C GLU A 698 24.07 -63.44 6.30
N ASP A 699 22.87 -63.95 6.02
CA ASP A 699 22.68 -65.17 5.24
C ASP A 699 23.07 -64.98 3.75
N ASP A 700 23.04 -63.74 3.26
CA ASP A 700 23.41 -63.33 1.90
C ASP A 700 24.85 -62.76 1.79
N ALA A 701 25.66 -62.83 2.84
CA ALA A 701 27.01 -62.24 2.93
C ALA A 701 28.03 -62.74 1.87
N GLY A 702 27.59 -63.57 0.93
CA GLY A 702 28.31 -63.97 -0.27
C GLY A 702 29.68 -64.58 0.03
N LEU A 703 30.71 -64.08 -0.65
CA LEU A 703 32.10 -64.55 -0.51
C LEU A 703 32.75 -64.15 0.84
N GLY A 704 32.20 -63.14 1.52
CA GLY A 704 32.72 -62.61 2.79
C GLY A 704 32.25 -63.39 4.02
N GLY A 705 31.07 -64.00 3.96
CA GLY A 705 30.50 -64.83 5.01
C GLY A 705 30.89 -66.31 4.92
N THR A 706 32.14 -66.66 4.61
CA THR A 706 32.57 -68.06 4.46
C THR A 706 33.95 -68.34 5.06
N THR A 707 34.15 -69.56 5.56
CA THR A 707 35.42 -70.01 6.17
C THR A 707 36.28 -70.74 5.15
N VAL A 708 37.58 -70.43 5.08
CA VAL A 708 38.53 -71.16 4.23
C VAL A 708 38.62 -72.62 4.67
N ILE A 709 38.58 -73.57 3.73
CA ILE A 709 38.66 -75.00 4.06
C ILE A 709 40.09 -75.40 4.42
N GLY A 710 40.26 -76.24 5.44
CA GLY A 710 41.57 -76.74 5.88
C GLY A 710 42.12 -77.87 4.99
N GLY A 711 41.26 -78.48 4.17
CA GLY A 711 41.64 -79.46 3.15
C GLY A 711 40.43 -80.10 2.48
N GLY A 712 40.61 -80.62 1.27
CA GLY A 712 39.52 -81.09 0.41
C GLY A 712 39.45 -80.29 -0.89
N SER A 713 38.29 -80.30 -1.54
CA SER A 713 38.00 -79.47 -2.71
C SER A 713 36.50 -79.22 -2.86
N ILE A 714 36.16 -78.02 -3.31
CA ILE A 714 34.84 -77.61 -3.76
C ILE A 714 34.91 -77.37 -5.27
N LYS A 715 33.96 -77.91 -6.01
CA LYS A 715 33.88 -77.79 -7.47
C LYS A 715 32.49 -77.45 -7.93
N ILE A 716 32.38 -76.38 -8.71
CA ILE A 716 31.17 -76.01 -9.45
C ILE A 716 31.28 -76.55 -10.87
N HIS A 717 30.35 -77.41 -11.23
CA HIS A 717 30.27 -78.05 -12.54
C HIS A 717 29.20 -77.34 -13.37
N LYS A 718 29.63 -76.41 -14.21
CA LYS A 718 28.74 -75.78 -15.19
C LYS A 718 28.41 -76.79 -16.29
N LYS A 719 27.15 -76.80 -16.76
CA LYS A 719 26.84 -77.49 -18.01
C LYS A 719 27.59 -76.81 -19.16
N PRO A 720 28.09 -77.56 -20.16
CA PRO A 720 28.54 -76.96 -21.41
C PRO A 720 27.38 -76.14 -21.98
N LYS A 721 27.66 -74.89 -22.38
CA LYS A 721 26.69 -74.05 -23.11
C LYS A 721 26.21 -74.75 -24.38
#